data_AF-A0A920MNZ8-F1
#
_entry.id   AF-A0A920MNZ8-F1
#
_cell.length_a   1.000
_cell.length_b   1.000
_cell.length_c   1.000
_cell.angle_alpha   90.00
_cell.angle_beta   90.00
_cell.angle_gamma   90.00
#
_symmetry.space_group_name_H-M   'P 1'
#
loop_
_entity.id
_entity.type
_entity.pdbx_description
1 polymer ?
#
loop_
_entity_poly.entity_id
_entity_poly.type
_entity_poly.pdbx_seq_one_letter_code
_entity_poly.pdbx_strand_id
1 'polypeptide(L)'
;MVTLIRSVWEFHIKLNAYILKLIDTQNFYKKEYSMKTYSNKIFVILLALSTLSAGVTFNLNTSTGPGFTDTTSTLVIRGSMNGWAGNDWEMSNLGGDYWVYTSDTLSDGEYEYKYVVIDEMGTEAWESTGNRALTVSGETDLPQDYWENGTTPPYTETDSIDVWFRVSTAGIVGYGGDTMFVAGYMNSWNGEPLTQEGDSEFWSRQYSFDPDGELIAYKFQHGLGGWESIANRTVTVSSDTTLGWVYWDNIPPSDVEAVYTNVTLTVVDEGLSFQDVRFKGQFSNWNLIQGYDDGTNGDESANDGIWTVVLDSVVGPNSYEWGAVECDSTCDNGGNGIWLLNLIQEPNQEFTVEEDGSVSGSTSFTIPYLGDEITKTVIFSVDMTEWLDEEGATGMPIFSVARGDQMQVRGGFNGWNGDDPTNSEMTRTPGTNIFSLATSVTGYPNTATEYKYYMELDSSSIDLISETYGDITDAIGWEDSPQYGGGNRFFTLGSDDGTGLLELPLSGYYDLPAGGVVPCCRTVTLTFNTDMTDAEADGFDPAEDSVYLSLKDHWLKLLQGLGGGDHKAYATANGDGTYSANISFVGPFPWHMIYTWGFYDVSEFAYVEEGGGFGFGRFRARYHHANANNDCWWRDYSFPLDSWQNDPPLPFENWEPDSICIPLAGFDKVLFLMSFS
;
A
#
# COMPACT_ATOMS: atom_id res chain seq x y z
N MET A 1 -20.24 -37.52 43.38
CA MET A 1 -20.49 -38.91 42.92
C MET A 1 -21.89 -39.10 42.29
N VAL A 2 -22.62 -38.06 41.86
CA VAL A 2 -24.02 -38.20 41.36
C VAL A 2 -24.29 -37.44 40.05
N THR A 3 -23.32 -36.74 39.46
CA THR A 3 -23.58 -35.91 38.26
C THR A 3 -22.95 -36.43 36.96
N LEU A 4 -22.14 -37.49 37.00
CA LEU A 4 -21.46 -38.03 35.80
C LEU A 4 -22.14 -39.29 35.20
N ILE A 5 -23.21 -39.81 35.81
CA ILE A 5 -23.93 -41.01 35.32
C ILE A 5 -25.22 -40.64 34.55
N ARG A 6 -25.67 -39.38 34.61
CA ARG A 6 -26.94 -38.96 34.00
C ARG A 6 -26.82 -38.53 32.53
N SER A 7 -25.65 -38.09 32.07
CA SER A 7 -25.42 -37.67 30.68
C SER A 7 -25.36 -38.83 29.68
N VAL A 8 -25.00 -40.04 30.14
CA VAL A 8 -24.99 -41.25 29.29
C VAL A 8 -26.43 -41.80 29.09
N TRP A 9 -27.39 -41.43 29.94
CA TRP A 9 -28.77 -41.93 29.90
C TRP A 9 -29.68 -41.14 28.95
N GLU A 10 -29.41 -39.85 28.68
CA GLU A 10 -30.22 -39.06 27.73
C GLU A 10 -29.86 -39.32 26.26
N PHE A 11 -28.62 -39.73 25.95
CA PHE A 11 -28.19 -40.08 24.60
C PHE A 11 -28.80 -41.40 24.11
N HIS A 12 -29.02 -42.37 25.02
CA HIS A 12 -29.64 -43.67 24.71
C HIS A 12 -31.17 -43.60 24.50
N ILE A 13 -31.84 -42.58 25.05
CA ILE A 13 -33.30 -42.40 24.94
C ILE A 13 -33.68 -41.73 23.61
N LYS A 14 -32.85 -40.82 23.08
CA LYS A 14 -33.12 -40.18 21.79
C LYS A 14 -32.88 -41.10 20.58
N LEU A 15 -31.93 -42.04 20.67
CA LEU A 15 -31.69 -43.04 19.62
C LEU A 15 -32.84 -44.07 19.52
N ASN A 16 -33.45 -44.46 20.65
CA ASN A 16 -34.59 -45.39 20.68
C ASN A 16 -35.92 -44.75 20.22
N ALA A 17 -36.08 -43.43 20.32
CA ALA A 17 -37.29 -42.74 19.88
C ALA A 17 -37.40 -42.62 18.34
N TYR A 18 -36.28 -42.70 17.60
CA TYR A 18 -36.29 -42.68 16.13
C TYR A 18 -36.53 -44.07 15.53
N ILE A 19 -36.03 -45.12 16.18
CA ILE A 19 -36.25 -46.53 15.78
C ILE A 19 -37.73 -46.95 15.96
N LEU A 20 -38.43 -46.40 16.95
CA LEU A 20 -39.86 -46.67 17.16
C LEU A 20 -40.82 -45.99 16.16
N LYS A 21 -40.34 -45.03 15.35
CA LYS A 21 -41.13 -44.46 14.24
C LYS A 21 -40.98 -45.23 12.92
N LEU A 22 -39.93 -46.05 12.78
CA LEU A 22 -39.67 -46.85 11.58
C LEU A 22 -40.25 -48.27 11.64
N ILE A 23 -40.80 -48.69 12.79
CA ILE A 23 -41.47 -50.00 12.95
C ILE A 23 -43.00 -49.91 12.73
N ASP A 24 -43.53 -48.73 12.40
CA ASP A 24 -44.99 -48.51 12.24
C ASP A 24 -45.52 -48.78 10.82
N THR A 25 -44.82 -49.57 10.00
CA THR A 25 -45.30 -49.94 8.63
C THR A 25 -45.30 -51.45 8.33
N GLN A 26 -45.04 -52.33 9.29
CA GLN A 26 -44.85 -53.76 9.01
C GLN A 26 -45.68 -54.75 9.86
N ASN A 27 -46.77 -54.35 10.53
CA ASN A 27 -47.65 -55.35 11.18
C ASN A 27 -49.13 -54.94 11.22
N PHE A 28 -49.86 -55.19 10.13
CA PHE A 28 -51.31 -55.40 10.20
C PHE A 28 -51.71 -56.62 9.35
N TYR A 29 -52.54 -57.47 9.97
CA TYR A 29 -53.25 -58.64 9.46
C TYR A 29 -52.60 -60.02 9.61
N LYS A 30 -52.78 -60.57 10.82
CA LYS A 30 -53.02 -62.00 11.03
C LYS A 30 -54.54 -62.24 11.07
N LYS A 31 -55.10 -62.99 10.11
CA LYS A 31 -56.41 -63.66 10.29
C LYS A 31 -56.49 -64.91 9.41
N GLU A 32 -56.50 -66.07 10.05
CA GLU A 32 -56.78 -67.37 9.44
C GLU A 32 -58.16 -67.37 8.76
N TYR A 33 -58.28 -67.87 7.52
CA TYR A 33 -59.48 -68.55 7.02
C TYR A 33 -59.17 -69.38 5.75
N SER A 34 -59.31 -70.71 5.89
CA SER A 34 -59.86 -71.71 4.96
C SER A 34 -59.57 -71.69 3.44
N MET A 35 -59.03 -72.83 2.96
CA MET A 35 -59.06 -73.42 1.61
C MET A 35 -59.72 -72.62 0.47
N LYS A 36 -58.94 -72.32 -0.60
CA LYS A 36 -59.28 -72.63 -2.00
C LYS A 36 -58.27 -72.11 -3.06
N THR A 37 -57.75 -73.05 -3.85
CA THR A 37 -57.47 -72.99 -5.31
C THR A 37 -56.30 -72.18 -5.91
N TYR A 38 -55.56 -72.88 -6.81
CA TYR A 38 -54.64 -72.42 -7.88
C TYR A 38 -53.39 -71.68 -7.42
N SER A 39 -52.22 -71.72 -8.07
CA SER A 39 -51.57 -72.50 -9.13
C SER A 39 -50.21 -71.79 -9.26
N ASN A 40 -49.10 -72.54 -9.42
CA ASN A 40 -47.78 -72.11 -9.95
C ASN A 40 -47.35 -70.62 -9.84
N LYS A 41 -46.16 -70.37 -9.25
CA LYS A 41 -45.00 -69.66 -9.88
C LYS A 41 -43.92 -69.36 -8.84
N ILE A 42 -42.71 -69.89 -9.05
CA ILE A 42 -41.47 -69.20 -9.50
C ILE A 42 -40.66 -68.62 -8.32
N PHE A 43 -39.48 -69.20 -8.15
CA PHE A 43 -38.37 -68.70 -7.34
C PHE A 43 -37.84 -67.39 -7.93
N VAL A 44 -37.71 -66.33 -7.11
CA VAL A 44 -36.85 -65.16 -7.41
C VAL A 44 -36.07 -64.84 -6.13
N ILE A 45 -34.74 -64.90 -6.23
CA ILE A 45 -33.80 -64.45 -5.21
C ILE A 45 -33.59 -62.95 -5.45
N LEU A 46 -33.86 -62.12 -4.44
CA LEU A 46 -33.58 -60.68 -4.47
C LEU A 46 -32.26 -60.44 -3.74
N LEU A 47 -31.19 -60.17 -4.50
CA LEU A 47 -29.93 -59.64 -3.98
C LEU A 47 -30.11 -58.12 -3.86
N ALA A 48 -30.12 -57.58 -2.65
CA ALA A 48 -30.04 -56.13 -2.44
C ALA A 48 -28.56 -55.74 -2.39
N LEU A 49 -28.03 -55.21 -3.50
CA LEU A 49 -26.79 -54.44 -3.48
C LEU A 49 -27.13 -53.05 -2.92
N SER A 50 -26.61 -52.72 -1.75
CA SER A 50 -26.42 -51.32 -1.36
C SER A 50 -25.22 -50.80 -2.15
N THR A 51 -25.43 -49.98 -3.16
CA THR A 51 -24.35 -49.20 -3.77
C THR A 51 -23.93 -48.17 -2.72
N LEU A 52 -22.72 -48.31 -2.17
CA LEU A 52 -22.07 -47.19 -1.50
C LEU A 52 -21.84 -46.11 -2.56
N SER A 53 -22.29 -44.89 -2.28
CA SER A 53 -21.85 -43.73 -3.05
C SER A 53 -20.44 -43.37 -2.55
N ALA A 54 -19.54 -43.09 -3.48
CA ALA A 54 -18.17 -42.69 -3.23
C ALA A 54 -18.02 -41.19 -3.50
N GLY A 55 -17.38 -40.47 -2.57
CA GLY A 55 -16.78 -39.18 -2.82
C GLY A 55 -15.67 -39.30 -3.84
N VAL A 56 -15.88 -38.77 -5.04
CA VAL A 56 -14.85 -38.71 -6.09
C VAL A 56 -14.53 -37.25 -6.39
N THR A 57 -13.30 -36.84 -6.12
CA THR A 57 -12.82 -35.47 -6.38
C THR A 57 -12.13 -35.41 -7.74
N PHE A 58 -12.55 -34.46 -8.56
CA PHE A 58 -12.00 -34.12 -9.87
C PHE A 58 -11.23 -32.81 -9.75
N ASN A 59 -9.99 -32.79 -10.23
CA ASN A 59 -9.11 -31.63 -10.20
C ASN A 59 -8.75 -31.23 -11.63
N LEU A 60 -8.99 -29.98 -12.03
CA LEU A 60 -8.63 -29.46 -13.36
C LEU A 60 -7.78 -28.19 -13.26
N ASN A 61 -6.74 -28.13 -14.08
CA ASN A 61 -5.92 -26.95 -14.31
C ASN A 61 -6.18 -26.45 -15.74
N THR A 62 -6.44 -25.15 -15.87
CA THR A 62 -6.85 -24.48 -17.10
C THR A 62 -5.79 -23.53 -17.67
N SER A 63 -4.53 -23.60 -17.22
CA SER A 63 -3.42 -22.72 -17.65
C SER A 63 -3.23 -22.66 -19.17
N THR A 64 -3.50 -23.74 -19.87
CA THR A 64 -3.39 -23.89 -21.33
C THR A 64 -4.65 -23.47 -22.09
N GLY A 65 -5.69 -23.11 -21.37
CA GLY A 65 -6.99 -22.77 -21.90
C GLY A 65 -7.12 -21.28 -22.21
N PRO A 66 -7.51 -20.89 -23.43
CA PRO A 66 -7.65 -19.49 -23.77
C PRO A 66 -8.89 -18.88 -23.10
N GLY A 67 -8.67 -17.90 -22.22
CA GLY A 67 -9.75 -17.08 -21.63
C GLY A 67 -10.62 -17.79 -20.60
N PHE A 68 -10.05 -18.67 -19.76
CA PHE A 68 -10.81 -19.36 -18.69
C PHE A 68 -10.48 -18.87 -17.28
N THR A 69 -9.25 -18.36 -17.07
CA THR A 69 -8.68 -18.00 -15.77
C THR A 69 -9.35 -16.77 -15.11
N ASP A 70 -10.24 -16.09 -15.83
CA ASP A 70 -10.82 -14.79 -15.47
C ASP A 70 -12.25 -14.59 -15.97
N THR A 71 -12.92 -15.65 -16.43
CA THR A 71 -14.29 -15.53 -16.93
C THR A 71 -15.29 -15.97 -15.88
N THR A 72 -16.46 -15.34 -15.87
CA THR A 72 -17.73 -15.85 -15.30
C THR A 72 -18.20 -17.15 -15.99
N SER A 73 -17.38 -17.74 -16.85
CA SER A 73 -17.69 -18.98 -17.54
C SER A 73 -17.91 -20.10 -16.54
N THR A 74 -18.91 -20.92 -16.83
CA THR A 74 -19.21 -22.11 -16.05
C THR A 74 -18.38 -23.27 -16.56
N LEU A 75 -17.54 -23.85 -15.71
CA LEU A 75 -16.82 -25.08 -16.02
C LEU A 75 -17.62 -26.28 -15.49
N VAL A 76 -17.96 -27.23 -16.36
CA VAL A 76 -18.76 -28.40 -15.98
C VAL A 76 -18.09 -29.71 -16.41
N ILE A 77 -18.35 -30.78 -15.65
CA ILE A 77 -17.96 -32.14 -15.98
C ILE A 77 -19.16 -32.85 -16.62
N ARG A 78 -19.00 -33.35 -17.84
CA ARG A 78 -20.03 -34.13 -18.55
C ARG A 78 -19.51 -35.50 -18.95
N GLY A 79 -20.33 -36.52 -18.77
CA GLY A 79 -19.92 -37.89 -19.01
C GLY A 79 -21.05 -38.90 -18.93
N SER A 80 -20.71 -40.19 -18.96
CA SER A 80 -21.69 -41.28 -18.89
C SER A 80 -22.51 -41.28 -17.59
N MET A 81 -21.98 -40.68 -16.52
CA MET A 81 -22.65 -40.54 -15.22
C MET A 81 -23.78 -39.51 -15.17
N ASN A 82 -23.77 -38.50 -16.05
CA ASN A 82 -24.85 -37.49 -16.16
C ASN A 82 -25.47 -37.43 -17.57
N GLY A 83 -25.23 -38.45 -18.39
CA GLY A 83 -25.82 -38.56 -19.72
C GLY A 83 -25.23 -37.60 -20.76
N TRP A 84 -23.99 -37.14 -20.56
CA TRP A 84 -23.27 -36.21 -21.44
C TRP A 84 -23.92 -34.82 -21.57
N ALA A 85 -24.73 -34.41 -20.60
CA ALA A 85 -25.46 -33.15 -20.63
C ALA A 85 -25.66 -32.57 -19.23
N GLY A 86 -26.21 -31.36 -19.18
CA GLY A 86 -26.52 -30.66 -17.94
C GLY A 86 -25.31 -29.94 -17.33
N ASN A 87 -25.61 -29.17 -16.28
CA ASN A 87 -24.64 -28.35 -15.54
C ASN A 87 -24.60 -28.72 -14.05
N ASP A 88 -25.24 -29.83 -13.65
CA ASP A 88 -25.34 -30.25 -12.25
C ASP A 88 -23.98 -30.59 -11.62
N TRP A 89 -22.95 -30.77 -12.45
CA TRP A 89 -21.56 -31.06 -12.08
C TRP A 89 -20.66 -29.88 -12.45
N GLU A 90 -21.07 -28.69 -12.05
CA GLU A 90 -20.30 -27.46 -12.12
C GLU A 90 -19.13 -27.51 -11.13
N MET A 91 -17.94 -27.15 -11.61
CA MET A 91 -16.71 -27.13 -10.82
C MET A 91 -16.57 -25.78 -10.12
N SER A 92 -16.06 -25.81 -8.89
CA SER A 92 -15.70 -24.62 -8.13
C SER A 92 -14.30 -24.15 -8.54
N ASN A 93 -14.15 -22.86 -8.85
CA ASN A 93 -12.85 -22.23 -9.05
C ASN A 93 -12.17 -22.02 -7.68
N LEU A 94 -10.89 -22.41 -7.57
CA LEU A 94 -10.08 -22.26 -6.35
C LEU A 94 -9.12 -21.06 -6.38
N GLY A 95 -9.16 -20.26 -7.45
CA GLY A 95 -8.23 -19.19 -7.76
C GLY A 95 -7.45 -19.48 -9.03
N GLY A 96 -7.36 -18.48 -9.91
CA GLY A 96 -6.63 -18.58 -11.17
C GLY A 96 -7.13 -19.72 -12.05
N ASP A 97 -6.23 -20.65 -12.36
CA ASP A 97 -6.43 -21.75 -13.30
C ASP A 97 -6.87 -23.07 -12.65
N TYR A 98 -7.09 -23.13 -11.33
CA TYR A 98 -7.41 -24.36 -10.59
C TYR A 98 -8.91 -24.50 -10.31
N TRP A 99 -9.43 -25.69 -10.57
CA TRP A 99 -10.83 -26.03 -10.43
C TRP A 99 -11.02 -27.38 -9.74
N VAL A 100 -12.04 -27.48 -8.90
CA VAL A 100 -12.36 -28.70 -8.15
C VAL A 100 -13.85 -29.03 -8.19
N TYR A 101 -14.18 -30.31 -8.25
CA TYR A 101 -15.53 -30.80 -8.01
C TYR A 101 -15.49 -32.14 -7.27
N THR A 102 -16.23 -32.27 -6.18
CA THR A 102 -16.39 -33.55 -5.47
C THR A 102 -17.79 -34.08 -5.68
N SER A 103 -17.90 -35.21 -6.40
CA SER A 103 -19.16 -35.93 -6.54
C SER A 103 -19.43 -36.76 -5.30
N ASP A 104 -20.63 -36.66 -4.73
CA ASP A 104 -21.13 -37.52 -3.65
C ASP A 104 -22.14 -38.57 -4.16
N THR A 105 -22.27 -38.71 -5.48
CA THR A 105 -23.33 -39.52 -6.13
C THR A 105 -22.81 -40.68 -6.98
N LEU A 106 -21.49 -40.83 -7.17
CA LEU A 106 -20.92 -41.91 -7.97
C LEU A 106 -20.87 -43.23 -7.20
N SER A 107 -21.43 -44.29 -7.77
CA SER A 107 -21.21 -45.66 -7.30
C SER A 107 -20.00 -46.30 -7.97
N ASP A 108 -19.45 -47.35 -7.35
CA ASP A 108 -18.42 -48.19 -7.97
C ASP A 108 -18.78 -48.62 -9.39
N GLY A 109 -17.88 -48.39 -10.35
CA GLY A 109 -18.15 -48.63 -11.77
C GLY A 109 -17.13 -47.99 -12.71
N GLU A 110 -17.37 -48.18 -14.01
CA GLU A 110 -16.57 -47.59 -15.11
C GLU A 110 -17.37 -46.47 -15.77
N TYR A 111 -16.77 -45.31 -15.92
CA TYR A 111 -17.35 -44.11 -16.51
C TYR A 111 -16.42 -43.49 -17.54
N GLU A 112 -16.98 -42.61 -18.36
CA GLU A 112 -16.23 -41.73 -19.24
C GLU A 112 -16.68 -40.29 -19.01
N TYR A 113 -15.76 -39.33 -19.06
CA TYR A 113 -16.07 -37.91 -18.85
C TYR A 113 -15.20 -36.98 -19.70
N LYS A 114 -15.64 -35.72 -19.79
CA LYS A 114 -14.91 -34.58 -20.37
C LYS A 114 -15.25 -33.29 -19.64
N TYR A 115 -14.36 -32.32 -19.74
CA TYR A 115 -14.57 -30.95 -19.30
C TYR A 115 -15.20 -30.08 -20.40
N VAL A 116 -16.12 -29.21 -20.00
CA VAL A 116 -16.79 -28.25 -20.89
C VAL A 116 -16.81 -26.88 -20.23
N VAL A 117 -16.36 -25.88 -20.96
CA VAL A 117 -16.50 -24.47 -20.59
C VAL A 117 -17.74 -23.91 -21.27
N ILE A 118 -18.52 -23.13 -20.53
CA ILE A 118 -19.71 -22.44 -21.02
C ILE A 118 -19.52 -20.95 -20.76
N ASP A 119 -19.43 -20.15 -21.81
CA ASP A 119 -19.30 -18.69 -21.67
C ASP A 119 -20.61 -18.02 -21.19
N GLU A 120 -20.59 -16.72 -20.90
CA GLU A 120 -21.76 -15.95 -20.46
C GLU A 120 -22.93 -15.97 -21.47
N MET A 121 -22.63 -16.18 -22.75
CA MET A 121 -23.62 -16.26 -23.82
C MET A 121 -24.21 -17.68 -23.95
N GLY A 122 -23.73 -18.63 -23.15
CA GLY A 122 -24.11 -20.04 -23.20
C GLY A 122 -23.42 -20.84 -24.30
N THR A 123 -22.35 -20.32 -24.90
CA THR A 123 -21.55 -21.02 -25.91
C THR A 123 -20.70 -22.08 -25.23
N GLU A 124 -20.80 -23.32 -25.70
CA GLU A 124 -20.07 -24.45 -25.12
C GLU A 124 -18.78 -24.73 -25.89
N ALA A 125 -17.66 -24.77 -25.16
CA ALA A 125 -16.37 -25.25 -25.63
C ALA A 125 -16.02 -26.56 -24.90
N TRP A 126 -15.96 -27.66 -25.65
CA TRP A 126 -15.53 -28.95 -25.11
C TRP A 126 -14.01 -29.06 -25.23
N GLU A 127 -13.34 -29.62 -24.22
CA GLU A 127 -11.92 -29.97 -24.38
C GLU A 127 -11.74 -30.86 -25.62
N SER A 128 -10.65 -30.73 -26.36
CA SER A 128 -10.40 -31.52 -27.57
C SER A 128 -9.79 -32.90 -27.27
N THR A 129 -9.33 -33.13 -26.04
CA THR A 129 -8.94 -34.46 -25.51
C THR A 129 -10.05 -35.50 -25.77
N GLY A 130 -9.65 -36.74 -26.06
CA GLY A 130 -10.60 -37.86 -26.09
C GLY A 130 -11.30 -38.06 -24.73
N ASN A 131 -12.40 -38.82 -24.72
CA ASN A 131 -13.10 -39.16 -23.49
C ASN A 131 -12.14 -39.73 -22.44
N ARG A 132 -12.15 -39.14 -21.23
CA ARG A 132 -11.33 -39.59 -20.10
C ARG A 132 -12.01 -40.78 -19.43
N ALA A 133 -11.28 -41.86 -19.20
CA ALA A 133 -11.80 -43.05 -18.52
C ALA A 133 -11.70 -42.89 -17.00
N LEU A 134 -12.74 -43.30 -16.26
CA LEU A 134 -12.83 -43.22 -14.81
C LEU A 134 -13.29 -44.56 -14.23
N THR A 135 -12.48 -45.16 -13.36
CA THR A 135 -12.87 -46.33 -12.56
C THR A 135 -13.08 -45.91 -11.11
N VAL A 136 -14.29 -46.11 -10.59
CA VAL A 136 -14.65 -45.78 -9.19
C VAL A 136 -14.67 -47.06 -8.37
N SER A 137 -13.97 -47.07 -7.24
CA SER A 137 -13.97 -48.17 -6.26
C SER A 137 -13.84 -47.62 -4.83
N GLY A 138 -14.85 -46.90 -4.36
CA GLY A 138 -14.84 -46.13 -3.11
C GLY A 138 -14.26 -44.71 -3.26
N GLU A 139 -14.13 -44.02 -2.12
CA GLU A 139 -13.62 -42.64 -2.02
C GLU A 139 -12.27 -42.50 -2.73
N THR A 140 -12.16 -41.56 -3.67
CA THR A 140 -10.95 -41.37 -4.48
C THR A 140 -10.76 -39.89 -4.83
N ASP A 141 -9.52 -39.42 -4.75
CA ASP A 141 -9.09 -38.13 -5.29
C ASP A 141 -8.34 -38.37 -6.60
N LEU A 142 -8.83 -37.80 -7.69
CA LEU A 142 -8.25 -38.02 -9.02
C LEU A 142 -6.99 -37.18 -9.23
N PRO A 143 -6.01 -37.66 -10.01
CA PRO A 143 -4.87 -36.85 -10.42
C PRO A 143 -5.29 -35.54 -11.07
N GLN A 144 -4.41 -34.54 -11.02
CA GLN A 144 -4.59 -33.26 -11.70
C GLN A 144 -4.73 -33.48 -13.20
N ASP A 145 -5.87 -33.08 -13.75
CA ASP A 145 -6.08 -32.97 -15.18
C ASP A 145 -5.66 -31.58 -15.66
N TYR A 146 -5.19 -31.49 -16.90
CA TYR A 146 -4.82 -30.27 -17.59
C TYR A 146 -5.67 -30.12 -18.86
N TRP A 147 -6.22 -28.92 -19.06
CA TRP A 147 -7.01 -28.60 -20.24
C TRP A 147 -6.19 -28.85 -21.52
N GLU A 148 -6.76 -29.59 -22.48
CA GLU A 148 -6.08 -30.09 -23.70
C GLU A 148 -4.85 -30.99 -23.53
N ASN A 149 -4.37 -31.23 -22.30
CA ASN A 149 -3.09 -31.92 -22.08
C ASN A 149 -3.21 -33.18 -21.21
N GLY A 150 -4.44 -33.68 -21.01
CA GLY A 150 -4.68 -34.93 -20.29
C GLY A 150 -4.24 -34.82 -18.83
N THR A 151 -3.30 -35.68 -18.40
CA THR A 151 -2.64 -35.65 -17.09
C THR A 151 -1.18 -35.21 -17.19
N THR A 152 -0.78 -34.61 -18.32
CA THR A 152 0.59 -34.14 -18.53
C THR A 152 0.62 -32.65 -18.20
N PRO A 153 1.45 -32.20 -17.25
CA PRO A 153 1.63 -30.79 -17.01
C PRO A 153 2.17 -30.08 -18.27
N PRO A 154 1.64 -28.90 -18.64
CA PRO A 154 2.16 -28.11 -19.76
C PRO A 154 3.46 -27.37 -19.43
N TYR A 155 3.91 -27.48 -18.19
CA TYR A 155 5.16 -26.94 -17.66
C TYR A 155 6.00 -28.08 -17.04
N THR A 156 7.25 -27.77 -16.71
CA THR A 156 8.07 -28.69 -15.91
C THR A 156 7.78 -28.39 -14.45
N GLU A 157 7.18 -29.34 -13.72
CA GLU A 157 6.94 -29.19 -12.28
C GLU A 157 8.24 -28.85 -11.56
N THR A 158 8.18 -27.84 -10.70
CA THR A 158 9.28 -27.39 -9.85
C THR A 158 8.90 -27.59 -8.38
N ASP A 159 9.88 -27.56 -7.46
CA ASP A 159 9.61 -27.54 -6.02
C ASP A 159 9.25 -26.12 -5.52
N SER A 160 9.08 -25.16 -6.44
CA SER A 160 8.70 -23.76 -6.19
C SER A 160 7.24 -23.51 -6.54
N ILE A 161 6.68 -22.40 -6.05
CA ILE A 161 5.37 -21.92 -6.49
C ILE A 161 5.55 -21.07 -7.76
N ASP A 162 5.06 -21.55 -8.89
CA ASP A 162 5.12 -20.88 -10.19
C ASP A 162 3.89 -20.00 -10.44
N VAL A 163 4.09 -18.69 -10.59
CA VAL A 163 3.04 -17.69 -10.77
C VAL A 163 3.14 -17.01 -12.13
N TRP A 164 2.06 -17.05 -12.92
CA TRP A 164 1.94 -16.30 -14.17
C TRP A 164 1.29 -14.94 -13.95
N PHE A 165 2.04 -13.87 -14.25
CA PHE A 165 1.56 -12.49 -14.25
C PHE A 165 1.03 -12.14 -15.63
N ARG A 166 -0.09 -11.42 -15.68
CA ARG A 166 -0.88 -11.20 -16.90
C ARG A 166 -1.52 -9.80 -16.90
N VAL A 167 -1.21 -8.98 -17.92
CA VAL A 167 -1.82 -7.65 -18.14
C VAL A 167 -2.30 -7.45 -19.59
N SER A 168 -3.48 -6.85 -19.75
CA SER A 168 -4.03 -6.45 -21.05
C SER A 168 -3.81 -4.96 -21.32
N THR A 169 -3.38 -4.67 -22.53
CA THR A 169 -3.18 -3.32 -23.07
C THR A 169 -4.42 -2.77 -23.78
N ALA A 170 -5.52 -3.54 -23.82
CA ALA A 170 -6.75 -3.16 -24.53
C ALA A 170 -7.44 -1.90 -23.94
N GLY A 171 -7.17 -1.59 -22.67
CA GLY A 171 -7.61 -0.34 -22.01
C GLY A 171 -6.78 0.90 -22.35
N ILE A 172 -5.60 0.72 -22.95
CA ILE A 172 -4.70 1.83 -23.28
C ILE A 172 -5.09 2.40 -24.63
N VAL A 173 -5.73 3.57 -24.62
CA VAL A 173 -6.16 4.26 -25.84
C VAL A 173 -4.95 4.54 -26.74
N GLY A 174 -5.02 4.05 -27.99
CA GLY A 174 -3.98 4.26 -29.00
C GLY A 174 -2.62 3.65 -28.66
N TYR A 175 -2.59 2.56 -27.89
CA TYR A 175 -1.39 1.83 -27.49
C TYR A 175 -0.39 1.63 -28.65
N GLY A 176 0.81 2.18 -28.47
CA GLY A 176 1.85 2.26 -29.50
C GLY A 176 2.74 1.03 -29.63
N GLY A 177 2.49 -0.03 -28.84
CA GLY A 177 3.29 -1.26 -28.83
C GLY A 177 4.50 -1.23 -27.90
N ASP A 178 4.55 -0.31 -26.93
CA ASP A 178 5.63 -0.26 -25.93
C ASP A 178 5.62 -1.53 -25.06
N THR A 179 6.80 -2.08 -24.79
CA THR A 179 6.91 -3.31 -24.00
C THR A 179 6.31 -3.16 -22.60
N MET A 180 5.47 -4.10 -22.21
CA MET A 180 4.95 -4.18 -20.84
C MET A 180 5.97 -4.86 -19.91
N PHE A 181 6.08 -4.40 -18.67
CA PHE A 181 6.94 -4.99 -17.65
C PHE A 181 6.12 -5.35 -16.40
N VAL A 182 6.61 -6.28 -15.59
CA VAL A 182 6.12 -6.53 -14.23
C VAL A 182 7.22 -6.24 -13.23
N ALA A 183 6.88 -5.61 -12.11
CA ALA A 183 7.78 -5.33 -11.02
C ALA A 183 7.11 -5.62 -9.68
N GLY A 184 7.88 -6.08 -8.70
CA GLY A 184 7.37 -6.44 -7.38
C GLY A 184 8.44 -7.06 -6.50
N TYR A 185 8.01 -7.76 -5.44
CA TYR A 185 8.94 -8.44 -4.53
C TYR A 185 9.87 -9.43 -5.25
N MET A 186 9.37 -10.09 -6.30
CA MET A 186 10.10 -11.08 -7.10
C MET A 186 11.33 -10.53 -7.85
N ASN A 187 11.42 -9.21 -8.05
CA ASN A 187 12.51 -8.58 -8.79
C ASN A 187 12.98 -7.26 -8.16
N SER A 188 12.75 -7.10 -6.85
CA SER A 188 13.10 -5.89 -6.09
C SER A 188 12.62 -4.60 -6.77
N TRP A 189 11.44 -4.64 -7.37
CA TRP A 189 10.80 -3.51 -8.06
C TRP A 189 11.55 -2.96 -9.29
N ASN A 190 12.53 -3.69 -9.85
CA ASN A 190 13.35 -3.19 -10.98
C ASN A 190 12.65 -3.20 -12.35
N GLY A 191 11.52 -3.89 -12.50
CA GLY A 191 10.80 -4.00 -13.78
C GLY A 191 11.45 -4.98 -14.75
N GLU A 192 10.69 -5.99 -15.15
CA GLU A 192 11.17 -7.06 -16.01
C GLU A 192 10.18 -7.34 -17.15
N PRO A 193 10.64 -7.47 -18.42
CA PRO A 193 9.76 -7.40 -19.58
C PRO A 193 8.85 -8.61 -19.70
N LEU A 194 7.55 -8.38 -19.82
CA LEU A 194 6.57 -9.39 -20.18
C LEU A 194 6.72 -9.79 -21.65
N THR A 195 6.14 -10.93 -22.01
CA THR A 195 6.07 -11.41 -23.39
C THR A 195 4.64 -11.23 -23.91
N GLN A 196 4.50 -10.60 -25.07
CA GLN A 196 3.21 -10.50 -25.75
C GLN A 196 2.72 -11.88 -26.20
N GLU A 197 1.46 -12.20 -25.90
CA GLU A 197 0.83 -13.47 -26.26
C GLU A 197 0.36 -13.45 -27.72
N GLY A 198 1.29 -13.72 -28.65
CA GLY A 198 1.00 -13.68 -30.09
C GLY A 198 0.68 -12.27 -30.58
N ASP A 199 -0.25 -12.14 -31.53
CA ASP A 199 -0.72 -10.86 -32.08
C ASP A 199 -1.94 -10.33 -31.29
N SER A 200 -1.85 -10.28 -29.95
CA SER A 200 -2.95 -9.87 -29.06
C SER A 200 -2.58 -8.72 -28.13
N GLU A 201 -3.55 -8.15 -27.43
CA GLU A 201 -3.38 -7.09 -26.43
C GLU A 201 -2.82 -7.61 -25.09
N PHE A 202 -2.56 -8.92 -24.99
CA PHE A 202 -2.25 -9.62 -23.75
C PHE A 202 -0.75 -9.85 -23.58
N TRP A 203 -0.22 -9.57 -22.38
CA TRP A 203 1.19 -9.70 -22.01
C TRP A 203 1.41 -10.52 -20.75
N SER A 204 2.30 -11.51 -20.79
CA SER A 204 2.51 -12.41 -19.65
C SER A 204 3.97 -12.78 -19.37
N ARG A 205 4.22 -13.20 -18.12
CA ARG A 205 5.51 -13.75 -17.66
C ARG A 205 5.31 -14.63 -16.43
N GLN A 206 6.13 -15.67 -16.33
CA GLN A 206 6.26 -16.52 -15.15
C GLN A 206 7.31 -15.99 -14.17
N TYR A 207 7.02 -16.10 -12.88
CA TYR A 207 8.01 -16.07 -11.79
C TYR A 207 7.81 -17.26 -10.85
N SER A 208 8.91 -17.73 -10.27
CA SER A 208 8.91 -18.81 -9.27
C SER A 208 9.19 -18.24 -7.88
N PHE A 209 8.47 -18.72 -6.88
CA PHE A 209 8.53 -18.31 -5.47
C PHE A 209 8.85 -19.49 -4.56
N ASP A 210 9.27 -19.22 -3.33
CA ASP A 210 9.53 -20.25 -2.32
C ASP A 210 8.22 -21.03 -2.00
N PRO A 211 8.26 -22.36 -1.82
CA PRO A 211 7.07 -23.19 -1.54
C PRO A 211 6.30 -22.86 -0.25
N ASP A 212 6.83 -22.04 0.67
CA ASP A 212 6.17 -21.74 1.95
C ASP A 212 4.93 -20.83 1.85
N GLY A 213 4.57 -20.38 0.64
CA GLY A 213 3.41 -19.54 0.37
C GLY A 213 3.60 -18.10 0.85
N GLU A 214 3.34 -17.12 -0.03
CA GLU A 214 3.74 -15.74 0.21
C GLU A 214 2.70 -14.73 -0.30
N LEU A 215 2.58 -13.60 0.41
CA LEU A 215 1.89 -12.42 -0.10
C LEU A 215 2.84 -11.69 -1.06
N ILE A 216 2.53 -11.70 -2.34
CA ILE A 216 3.28 -11.01 -3.38
C ILE A 216 2.64 -9.66 -3.63
N ALA A 217 3.42 -8.58 -3.57
CA ALA A 217 3.03 -7.28 -4.11
C ALA A 217 3.71 -7.04 -5.47
N TYR A 218 2.96 -6.51 -6.44
CA TYR A 218 3.43 -6.26 -7.80
C TYR A 218 2.67 -5.10 -8.48
N LYS A 219 3.25 -4.55 -9.54
CA LYS A 219 2.62 -3.61 -10.49
C LYS A 219 3.16 -3.84 -11.89
N PHE A 220 2.41 -3.36 -12.88
CA PHE A 220 2.89 -3.32 -14.26
C PHE A 220 3.58 -1.99 -14.58
N GLN A 221 4.42 -2.01 -15.62
CA GLN A 221 4.97 -0.81 -16.24
C GLN A 221 4.70 -0.83 -17.75
N HIS A 222 4.33 0.32 -18.30
CA HIS A 222 4.16 0.61 -19.72
C HIS A 222 5.44 1.30 -20.22
N GLY A 223 6.32 0.52 -20.83
CA GLY A 223 7.73 0.90 -20.93
C GLY A 223 8.44 0.84 -19.57
N LEU A 224 9.77 0.74 -19.57
CA LEU A 224 10.53 0.66 -18.32
C LEU A 224 10.41 1.98 -17.54
N GLY A 225 9.92 1.90 -16.31
CA GLY A 225 9.70 3.05 -15.41
C GLY A 225 8.38 3.80 -15.60
N GLY A 226 7.58 3.47 -16.62
CA GLY A 226 6.23 4.01 -16.78
C GLY A 226 5.25 3.24 -15.91
N TRP A 227 5.15 3.57 -14.63
CA TRP A 227 4.34 2.82 -13.66
C TRP A 227 2.84 3.03 -13.83
N GLU A 228 2.06 2.00 -13.48
CA GLU A 228 0.62 2.14 -13.23
C GLU A 228 0.33 3.26 -12.21
N SER A 229 -0.80 3.94 -12.36
CA SER A 229 -1.26 5.03 -11.50
C SER A 229 -2.04 4.53 -10.27
N ILE A 230 -2.35 3.24 -10.21
CA ILE A 230 -3.05 2.61 -9.08
C ILE A 230 -2.10 2.14 -7.97
N ALA A 231 -2.64 1.74 -6.81
CA ALA A 231 -1.84 1.14 -5.74
C ALA A 231 -1.17 -0.19 -6.17
N ASN A 232 -0.24 -0.69 -5.35
CA ASN A 232 0.37 -1.99 -5.58
C ASN A 232 -0.70 -3.09 -5.58
N ARG A 233 -0.69 -3.93 -6.62
CA ARG A 233 -1.52 -5.14 -6.68
C ARG A 233 -0.95 -6.16 -5.70
N THR A 234 -1.80 -6.92 -5.02
CA THR A 234 -1.34 -7.97 -4.10
C THR A 234 -2.04 -9.29 -4.38
N VAL A 235 -1.34 -10.41 -4.14
CA VAL A 235 -1.89 -11.77 -4.23
C VAL A 235 -1.19 -12.68 -3.23
N THR A 236 -1.95 -13.49 -2.50
CA THR A 236 -1.39 -14.59 -1.69
C THR A 236 -1.35 -15.85 -2.54
N VAL A 237 -0.18 -16.44 -2.70
CA VAL A 237 -0.01 -17.70 -3.45
C VAL A 237 0.40 -18.81 -2.49
N SER A 238 -0.22 -19.98 -2.63
CA SER A 238 0.06 -21.18 -1.83
C SER A 238 0.28 -22.44 -2.69
N SER A 239 0.18 -22.28 -4.00
CA SER A 239 0.40 -23.28 -5.04
C SER A 239 0.67 -22.55 -6.34
N ASP A 240 1.23 -23.24 -7.34
CA ASP A 240 1.33 -22.74 -8.72
C ASP A 240 0.00 -22.13 -9.14
N THR A 241 0.03 -21.01 -9.87
CA THR A 241 -1.19 -20.33 -10.30
C THR A 241 -0.96 -19.41 -11.50
N THR A 242 -1.99 -19.24 -12.32
CA THR A 242 -2.07 -18.19 -13.32
C THR A 242 -2.94 -17.07 -12.78
N LEU A 243 -2.40 -15.85 -12.63
CA LEU A 243 -3.20 -14.70 -12.26
C LEU A 243 -4.13 -14.32 -13.42
N GLY A 244 -5.37 -13.95 -13.08
CA GLY A 244 -6.34 -13.46 -14.07
C GLY A 244 -5.82 -12.23 -14.80
N TRP A 245 -6.30 -11.99 -16.03
CA TRP A 245 -5.94 -10.78 -16.75
C TRP A 245 -6.52 -9.57 -16.04
N VAL A 246 -5.67 -8.58 -15.87
CA VAL A 246 -6.08 -7.24 -15.45
C VAL A 246 -5.84 -6.28 -16.60
N TYR A 247 -6.67 -5.26 -16.71
CA TYR A 247 -6.35 -4.14 -17.59
C TYR A 247 -5.30 -3.25 -16.94
N TRP A 248 -4.45 -2.63 -17.75
CA TRP A 248 -3.59 -1.54 -17.32
C TRP A 248 -4.41 -0.51 -16.52
N ASP A 249 -3.94 -0.15 -15.32
CA ASP A 249 -4.65 0.76 -14.40
C ASP A 249 -6.09 0.35 -14.04
N ASN A 250 -6.45 -0.92 -14.27
CA ASN A 250 -7.82 -1.44 -14.18
C ASN A 250 -8.82 -0.70 -15.08
N ILE A 251 -8.35 -0.07 -16.16
CA ILE A 251 -9.19 0.66 -17.10
C ILE A 251 -9.65 -0.30 -18.20
N PRO A 252 -10.93 -0.67 -18.29
CA PRO A 252 -11.41 -1.53 -19.37
C PRO A 252 -11.34 -0.83 -20.73
N PRO A 253 -11.34 -1.58 -21.85
CA PRO A 253 -11.37 -1.01 -23.19
C PRO A 253 -12.57 -0.09 -23.36
N SER A 254 -12.34 1.08 -23.96
CA SER A 254 -13.42 2.00 -24.33
C SER A 254 -13.79 1.83 -25.81
N ASP A 255 -15.04 2.13 -26.16
CA ASP A 255 -15.46 2.24 -27.55
C ASP A 255 -14.95 3.54 -28.21
N VAL A 256 -14.14 4.33 -27.49
CA VAL A 256 -13.64 5.62 -27.98
C VAL A 256 -12.41 5.40 -28.84
N GLU A 257 -12.48 5.91 -30.07
CA GLU A 257 -11.37 5.88 -31.00
C GLU A 257 -10.25 6.82 -30.56
N ALA A 258 -9.01 6.38 -30.69
CA ALA A 258 -7.85 7.21 -30.40
C ALA A 258 -7.78 8.42 -31.35
N VAL A 259 -7.63 9.61 -30.78
CA VAL A 259 -7.35 10.85 -31.51
C VAL A 259 -5.91 11.26 -31.24
N TYR A 260 -5.24 11.79 -32.26
CA TYR A 260 -3.88 12.29 -32.15
C TYR A 260 -3.88 13.80 -32.43
N THR A 261 -3.40 14.59 -31.47
CA THR A 261 -3.34 16.05 -31.57
C THR A 261 -1.94 16.56 -31.25
N ASN A 262 -1.60 17.73 -31.76
CA ASN A 262 -0.36 18.40 -31.38
C ASN A 262 -0.63 19.31 -30.18
N VAL A 263 0.19 19.20 -29.12
CA VAL A 263 0.05 20.00 -27.90
C VAL A 263 1.26 20.91 -27.77
N THR A 264 1.02 22.21 -27.60
CA THR A 264 2.10 23.17 -27.31
C THR A 264 2.09 23.49 -25.81
N LEU A 265 3.19 23.19 -25.13
CA LEU A 265 3.39 23.57 -23.73
C LEU A 265 4.29 24.79 -23.66
N THR A 266 4.03 25.68 -22.69
CA THR A 266 4.72 26.97 -22.56
C THR A 266 5.17 27.23 -21.12
N VAL A 267 6.41 27.71 -20.96
CA VAL A 267 6.92 28.27 -19.71
C VAL A 267 7.31 29.72 -19.97
N VAL A 268 6.75 30.64 -19.19
CA VAL A 268 7.09 32.07 -19.28
C VAL A 268 8.05 32.42 -18.14
N ASP A 269 9.25 32.86 -18.48
CA ASP A 269 10.23 33.43 -17.56
C ASP A 269 10.10 34.96 -17.52
N GLU A 270 9.65 35.52 -16.40
CA GLU A 270 9.49 36.98 -16.24
C GLU A 270 10.76 37.72 -15.78
N GLY A 271 11.92 37.06 -15.73
CA GLY A 271 13.20 37.78 -15.52
C GLY A 271 14.29 37.03 -14.76
N LEU A 272 14.20 35.71 -14.65
CA LEU A 272 15.24 34.87 -14.06
C LEU A 272 16.33 34.50 -15.06
N SER A 273 16.14 34.78 -16.35
CA SER A 273 17.10 34.57 -17.43
C SER A 273 17.50 33.10 -17.59
N PHE A 274 16.51 32.21 -17.60
CA PHE A 274 16.72 30.78 -17.83
C PHE A 274 17.49 30.53 -19.13
N GLN A 275 18.39 29.54 -19.12
CA GLN A 275 19.26 29.24 -20.27
C GLN A 275 18.94 27.93 -20.97
N ASP A 276 18.33 26.97 -20.25
CA ASP A 276 17.90 25.69 -20.80
C ASP A 276 16.65 25.21 -20.05
N VAL A 277 15.47 25.39 -20.64
CA VAL A 277 14.21 24.86 -20.10
C VAL A 277 13.87 23.55 -20.81
N ARG A 278 13.63 22.49 -20.03
CA ARG A 278 13.20 21.18 -20.55
C ARG A 278 11.89 20.76 -19.91
N PHE A 279 10.98 20.24 -20.73
CA PHE A 279 9.66 19.77 -20.34
C PHE A 279 9.69 18.27 -20.06
N LYS A 280 8.87 17.80 -19.12
CA LYS A 280 8.62 16.36 -18.91
C LYS A 280 7.24 16.14 -18.32
N GLY A 281 6.70 14.94 -18.52
CA GLY A 281 5.40 14.57 -17.99
C GLY A 281 5.04 13.13 -18.33
N GLN A 282 3.80 12.74 -18.07
CA GLN A 282 3.31 11.39 -18.41
C GLN A 282 3.45 11.09 -19.91
N PHE A 283 3.28 12.09 -20.79
CA PHE A 283 3.45 11.95 -22.25
C PHE A 283 4.87 11.54 -22.68
N SER A 284 5.88 11.69 -21.82
CA SER A 284 7.27 11.33 -22.10
C SER A 284 7.82 10.26 -21.17
N ASN A 285 6.96 9.61 -20.36
CA ASN A 285 7.38 8.78 -19.22
C ASN A 285 8.38 9.52 -18.32
N TRP A 286 8.10 10.81 -18.07
CA TRP A 286 8.94 11.73 -17.30
C TRP A 286 10.36 11.96 -17.85
N ASN A 287 10.64 11.55 -19.09
CA ASN A 287 11.88 11.90 -19.76
C ASN A 287 11.89 13.38 -20.19
N LEU A 288 13.06 14.00 -20.14
CA LEU A 288 13.26 15.41 -20.51
C LEU A 288 13.14 15.60 -22.04
N ILE A 289 12.34 16.59 -22.44
CA ILE A 289 12.18 17.08 -23.80
C ILE A 289 12.65 18.53 -23.86
N GLN A 290 13.47 18.86 -24.86
CA GLN A 290 14.00 20.21 -25.03
C GLN A 290 12.89 21.23 -25.30
N GLY A 291 12.90 22.33 -24.55
CA GLY A 291 12.14 23.55 -24.85
C GLY A 291 12.95 24.55 -25.67
N TYR A 292 12.24 25.46 -26.36
CA TYR A 292 12.83 26.42 -27.28
C TYR A 292 12.30 27.85 -27.02
N ASP A 293 13.23 28.80 -26.93
CA ASP A 293 13.03 30.26 -26.92
C ASP A 293 13.83 30.87 -28.10
N ASP A 294 13.61 30.32 -29.30
CA ASP A 294 14.37 30.63 -30.52
C ASP A 294 13.51 30.99 -31.75
N GLY A 295 12.22 31.23 -31.54
CA GLY A 295 11.21 31.49 -32.58
C GLY A 295 10.77 30.24 -33.34
N THR A 296 10.93 29.06 -32.73
CA THR A 296 10.51 27.76 -33.29
C THR A 296 9.74 26.92 -32.27
N ASN A 297 9.20 25.77 -32.68
CA ASN A 297 8.55 24.80 -31.78
C ASN A 297 7.40 25.37 -30.91
N GLY A 298 6.66 26.33 -31.44
CA GLY A 298 5.54 26.99 -30.75
C GLY A 298 5.88 28.40 -30.26
N ASP A 299 7.16 28.74 -30.17
CA ASP A 299 7.61 30.08 -29.79
C ASP A 299 7.50 31.06 -30.98
N GLU A 300 6.88 32.22 -30.72
CA GLU A 300 6.67 33.28 -31.70
C GLU A 300 7.91 34.19 -31.85
N SER A 301 8.71 34.38 -30.79
CA SER A 301 9.75 35.40 -30.72
C SER A 301 10.98 34.94 -29.95
N ALA A 302 12.08 34.70 -30.68
CA ALA A 302 13.35 34.27 -30.09
C ALA A 302 13.89 35.20 -28.98
N ASN A 303 14.35 34.59 -27.88
CA ASN A 303 15.02 35.19 -26.72
C ASN A 303 14.12 36.20 -25.98
N ASP A 304 12.84 35.92 -25.83
CA ASP A 304 11.89 36.74 -25.07
C ASP A 304 11.52 36.14 -23.71
N GLY A 305 12.11 34.99 -23.34
CA GLY A 305 11.84 34.29 -22.09
C GLY A 305 10.62 33.36 -22.16
N ILE A 306 10.01 33.19 -23.34
CA ILE A 306 8.90 32.25 -23.55
C ILE A 306 9.47 30.96 -24.14
N TRP A 307 9.59 29.95 -23.29
CA TRP A 307 10.04 28.63 -23.68
C TRP A 307 8.87 27.78 -24.10
N THR A 308 8.95 27.16 -25.27
CA THR A 308 7.88 26.30 -25.80
C THR A 308 8.38 24.94 -26.23
N VAL A 309 7.48 23.96 -26.19
CA VAL A 309 7.68 22.67 -26.85
C VAL A 309 6.38 22.28 -27.56
N VAL A 310 6.50 21.78 -28.80
CA VAL A 310 5.39 21.13 -29.52
C VAL A 310 5.56 19.63 -29.39
N LEU A 311 4.62 19.00 -28.68
CA LEU A 311 4.47 17.57 -28.60
C LEU A 311 3.63 17.12 -29.81
N ASP A 312 4.25 16.33 -30.69
CA ASP A 312 3.56 15.80 -31.86
C ASP A 312 2.76 14.54 -31.52
N SER A 313 1.55 14.44 -32.07
CA SER A 313 0.71 13.23 -31.99
C SER A 313 0.47 12.72 -30.56
N VAL A 314 0.15 13.62 -29.63
CA VAL A 314 -0.33 13.26 -28.29
C VAL A 314 -1.68 12.56 -28.43
N VAL A 315 -1.81 11.39 -27.80
CA VAL A 315 -3.01 10.55 -27.91
C VAL A 315 -4.11 11.04 -26.96
N GLY A 316 -5.37 10.91 -27.37
CA GLY A 316 -6.55 11.16 -26.54
C GLY A 316 -7.73 10.27 -26.94
N PRO A 317 -8.84 10.29 -26.18
CA PRO A 317 -9.03 11.12 -24.99
C PRO A 317 -8.19 10.68 -23.80
N ASN A 318 -7.38 11.57 -23.21
CA ASN A 318 -6.54 11.26 -22.04
C ASN A 318 -6.02 12.53 -21.36
N SER A 319 -5.73 12.44 -20.05
CA SER A 319 -5.10 13.50 -19.25
C SER A 319 -3.61 13.23 -19.06
N TYR A 320 -2.82 14.30 -18.98
CA TYR A 320 -1.37 14.25 -18.85
C TYR A 320 -0.87 15.28 -17.84
N GLU A 321 -0.30 14.79 -16.74
CA GLU A 321 0.52 15.59 -15.84
C GLU A 321 1.86 15.96 -16.48
N TRP A 322 2.33 17.17 -16.18
CA TRP A 322 3.58 17.70 -16.71
C TRP A 322 4.17 18.83 -15.86
N GLY A 323 5.41 19.17 -16.17
CA GLY A 323 6.07 20.39 -15.73
C GLY A 323 7.37 20.59 -16.49
N ALA A 324 8.22 21.48 -15.99
CA ALA A 324 9.51 21.77 -16.61
C ALA A 324 10.63 21.99 -15.59
N VAL A 325 11.85 21.82 -16.07
CA VAL A 325 13.08 22.01 -15.31
C VAL A 325 13.92 23.10 -15.95
N GLU A 326 14.65 23.85 -15.13
CA GLU A 326 15.81 24.62 -15.55
C GLU A 326 17.06 23.72 -15.47
N CYS A 327 17.86 23.72 -16.53
CA CYS A 327 19.01 22.86 -16.71
C CYS A 327 20.30 23.66 -16.93
N ASP A 328 20.78 24.42 -15.93
CA ASP A 328 22.13 25.00 -15.97
C ASP A 328 23.22 23.92 -15.75
N SER A 329 23.45 23.08 -16.77
CA SER A 329 24.52 22.07 -16.94
C SER A 329 24.44 20.71 -16.22
N THR A 330 23.45 20.48 -15.36
CA THR A 330 23.37 19.25 -14.52
C THR A 330 22.55 18.10 -15.11
N CYS A 331 21.69 18.37 -16.11
CA CYS A 331 20.71 17.41 -16.60
C CYS A 331 21.28 16.33 -17.53
N ASP A 332 22.42 16.57 -18.18
CA ASP A 332 22.94 15.68 -19.24
C ASP A 332 23.61 14.38 -18.72
N ASN A 333 23.70 14.20 -17.39
CA ASN A 333 24.24 13.00 -16.73
C ASN A 333 23.28 12.37 -15.71
N GLY A 334 21.97 12.46 -15.95
CA GLY A 334 20.95 11.92 -15.03
C GLY A 334 20.61 12.83 -13.85
N GLY A 335 21.02 14.10 -13.90
CA GLY A 335 20.51 15.13 -13.01
C GLY A 335 19.09 15.54 -13.38
N ASN A 336 18.31 15.99 -12.40
CA ASN A 336 16.89 16.34 -12.58
C ASN A 336 16.65 17.84 -12.84
N GLY A 337 17.69 18.67 -12.93
CA GLY A 337 17.55 20.13 -13.01
C GLY A 337 16.85 20.73 -11.79
N ILE A 338 16.52 22.02 -11.86
CA ILE A 338 15.65 22.69 -10.88
C ILE A 338 14.21 22.53 -11.35
N TRP A 339 13.37 21.83 -10.57
CA TRP A 339 11.94 21.73 -10.87
C TRP A 339 11.27 23.10 -10.73
N LEU A 340 10.84 23.70 -11.83
CA LEU A 340 10.42 25.11 -11.87
C LEU A 340 9.17 25.38 -11.04
N LEU A 341 8.23 24.42 -10.97
CA LEU A 341 7.01 24.54 -10.19
C LEU A 341 7.28 24.64 -8.68
N ASN A 342 8.42 24.12 -8.19
CA ASN A 342 8.84 24.30 -6.80
C ASN A 342 9.16 25.77 -6.47
N LEU A 343 9.65 26.54 -7.45
CA LEU A 343 9.97 27.96 -7.23
C LEU A 343 8.71 28.80 -6.94
N ILE A 344 7.56 28.34 -7.41
CA ILE A 344 6.26 28.99 -7.22
C ILE A 344 5.31 28.21 -6.30
N GLN A 345 5.77 27.07 -5.75
CA GLN A 345 4.99 26.17 -4.88
C GLN A 345 3.68 25.69 -5.50
N GLU A 346 3.70 25.41 -6.81
CA GLU A 346 2.56 24.83 -7.53
C GLU A 346 2.76 23.32 -7.72
N PRO A 347 1.67 22.52 -7.75
CA PRO A 347 1.76 21.11 -8.14
C PRO A 347 2.09 20.97 -9.62
N ASN A 348 2.31 19.72 -10.06
CA ASN A 348 2.37 19.37 -11.49
C ASN A 348 1.16 19.97 -12.22
N GLN A 349 1.40 20.48 -13.43
CA GLN A 349 0.34 20.97 -14.29
C GLN A 349 -0.32 19.80 -15.01
N GLU A 350 -1.58 19.94 -15.41
CA GLU A 350 -2.30 18.88 -16.14
C GLU A 350 -3.00 19.48 -17.36
N PHE A 351 -2.91 18.80 -18.51
CA PHE A 351 -3.76 19.06 -19.67
C PHE A 351 -4.49 17.80 -20.11
N THR A 352 -5.59 17.96 -20.85
CA THR A 352 -6.38 16.85 -21.38
C THR A 352 -6.54 16.99 -22.89
N VAL A 353 -6.31 15.91 -23.63
CA VAL A 353 -6.75 15.79 -25.02
C VAL A 353 -8.15 15.19 -24.99
N GLU A 354 -9.13 15.90 -25.55
CA GLU A 354 -10.54 15.49 -25.54
C GLU A 354 -10.87 14.53 -26.70
N GLU A 355 -12.06 13.92 -26.68
CA GLU A 355 -12.54 13.01 -27.73
C GLU A 355 -12.60 13.66 -29.13
N ASP A 356 -12.73 14.99 -29.21
CA ASP A 356 -12.75 15.73 -30.48
C ASP A 356 -11.36 16.21 -30.92
N GLY A 357 -10.31 15.87 -30.16
CA GLY A 357 -8.92 16.28 -30.38
C GLY A 357 -8.60 17.69 -29.91
N SER A 358 -9.55 18.41 -29.30
CA SER A 358 -9.26 19.68 -28.64
C SER A 358 -8.44 19.46 -27.36
N VAL A 359 -7.69 20.49 -26.94
CA VAL A 359 -6.86 20.45 -25.74
C VAL A 359 -7.47 21.36 -24.69
N SER A 360 -7.69 20.83 -23.49
CA SER A 360 -8.17 21.55 -22.32
C SER A 360 -7.16 21.46 -21.16
N GLY A 361 -7.41 22.15 -20.05
CA GLY A 361 -6.49 22.20 -18.90
C GLY A 361 -5.35 23.22 -19.04
N SER A 362 -4.26 23.01 -18.31
CA SER A 362 -3.09 23.89 -18.22
C SER A 362 -2.02 23.49 -19.22
N THR A 363 -1.82 24.31 -20.26
CA THR A 363 -0.72 24.18 -21.23
C THR A 363 0.35 25.26 -21.06
N SER A 364 0.25 26.07 -19.99
CA SER A 364 1.22 27.13 -19.72
C SER A 364 1.32 27.47 -18.25
N PHE A 365 2.52 27.76 -17.76
CA PHE A 365 2.70 28.43 -16.46
C PHE A 365 3.78 29.52 -16.55
N THR A 366 3.76 30.41 -15.57
CA THR A 366 4.67 31.56 -15.49
C THR A 366 5.50 31.47 -14.23
N ILE A 367 6.82 31.61 -14.38
CA ILE A 367 7.72 31.86 -13.27
C ILE A 367 7.92 33.38 -13.17
N PRO A 368 7.36 34.04 -12.13
CA PRO A 368 7.50 35.47 -11.96
C PRO A 368 8.96 35.80 -11.62
N TYR A 369 9.36 37.06 -11.80
CA TYR A 369 10.66 37.51 -11.30
C TYR A 369 10.73 37.37 -9.78
N LEU A 370 11.63 36.50 -9.29
CA LEU A 370 11.80 36.20 -7.86
C LEU A 370 12.84 37.09 -7.16
N GLY A 371 13.48 37.99 -7.91
CA GLY A 371 14.65 38.75 -7.48
C GLY A 371 15.96 38.14 -8.01
N ASP A 372 17.08 38.83 -7.79
CA ASP A 372 18.40 38.27 -8.04
C ASP A 372 18.69 37.19 -6.98
N GLU A 373 19.40 36.13 -7.37
CA GLU A 373 19.92 35.17 -6.40
C GLU A 373 20.83 35.87 -5.39
N ILE A 374 20.69 35.49 -4.14
CA ILE A 374 21.52 35.97 -3.05
C ILE A 374 22.17 34.78 -2.35
N THR A 375 23.37 35.01 -1.81
CA THR A 375 24.04 34.03 -0.95
C THR A 375 24.04 34.55 0.47
N LYS A 376 23.51 33.75 1.42
CA LYS A 376 23.64 34.00 2.85
C LYS A 376 24.31 32.83 3.54
N THR A 377 25.08 33.11 4.59
CA THR A 377 25.44 32.11 5.59
C THR A 377 24.23 31.87 6.47
N VAL A 378 23.61 30.70 6.33
CA VAL A 378 22.44 30.27 7.10
C VAL A 378 22.94 29.48 8.31
N ILE A 379 22.47 29.85 9.50
CA ILE A 379 22.78 29.18 10.76
C ILE A 379 21.59 28.31 11.16
N PHE A 380 21.78 27.00 11.05
CA PHE A 380 20.86 25.99 11.54
C PHE A 380 21.20 25.65 12.99
N SER A 381 20.19 25.53 13.85
CA SER A 381 20.37 25.16 15.26
C SER A 381 19.28 24.20 15.72
N VAL A 382 19.69 23.08 16.31
CA VAL A 382 18.81 22.04 16.83
C VAL A 382 19.16 21.68 18.28
N ASP A 383 18.14 21.61 19.14
CA ASP A 383 18.25 21.14 20.52
C ASP A 383 18.01 19.63 20.58
N MET A 384 19.00 18.91 21.10
CA MET A 384 18.98 17.45 21.25
C MET A 384 18.68 16.99 22.68
N THR A 385 18.33 17.90 23.59
CA THR A 385 18.18 17.62 25.04
C THR A 385 17.36 16.37 25.35
N GLU A 386 16.24 16.18 24.65
CA GLU A 386 15.32 15.06 24.88
C GLU A 386 15.71 13.75 24.19
N TRP A 387 16.83 13.72 23.47
CA TRP A 387 17.29 12.58 22.68
C TRP A 387 18.64 12.02 23.16
N LEU A 388 19.32 12.69 24.09
CA LEU A 388 20.65 12.30 24.52
C LEU A 388 20.66 11.00 25.33
N ASP A 389 21.57 10.10 24.97
CA ASP A 389 22.02 8.98 25.77
C ASP A 389 23.35 9.32 26.45
N GLU A 390 23.24 10.15 27.49
CA GLU A 390 24.36 10.64 28.30
C GLU A 390 23.98 10.64 29.79
N GLU A 391 24.98 10.59 30.68
CA GLU A 391 24.74 10.63 32.12
C GLU A 391 23.99 11.92 32.52
N GLY A 392 22.83 11.75 33.16
CA GLY A 392 21.98 12.86 33.60
C GLY A 392 20.92 13.32 32.59
N ALA A 393 20.90 12.76 31.37
CA ALA A 393 19.80 12.98 30.43
C ALA A 393 18.50 12.36 30.98
N THR A 394 17.38 13.03 30.73
CA THR A 394 16.05 12.64 31.25
C THR A 394 15.04 12.28 30.16
N GLY A 395 15.41 12.48 28.89
CA GLY A 395 14.58 12.18 27.73
C GLY A 395 14.69 10.72 27.27
N MET A 396 14.69 10.53 25.95
CA MET A 396 14.84 9.25 25.28
C MET A 396 16.33 8.96 25.03
N PRO A 397 16.89 7.84 25.52
CA PRO A 397 18.32 7.53 25.40
C PRO A 397 18.64 6.95 24.02
N ILE A 398 18.70 7.80 23.00
CA ILE A 398 18.91 7.40 21.60
C ILE A 398 20.28 7.86 21.08
N PHE A 399 20.59 9.15 21.23
CA PHE A 399 21.72 9.81 20.58
C PHE A 399 22.91 10.00 21.52
N SER A 400 24.08 9.48 21.17
CA SER A 400 25.31 9.58 21.96
C SER A 400 26.49 10.11 21.16
N VAL A 401 26.93 11.30 21.54
CA VAL A 401 28.17 11.90 21.02
C VAL A 401 29.39 11.01 21.33
N ALA A 402 29.37 10.30 22.46
CA ALA A 402 30.48 9.44 22.88
C ALA A 402 30.63 8.18 22.01
N ARG A 403 29.55 7.72 21.38
CA ARG A 403 29.56 6.60 20.42
C ARG A 403 29.88 7.04 18.99
N GLY A 404 29.83 8.34 18.71
CA GLY A 404 30.07 8.89 17.38
C GLY A 404 28.81 9.20 16.58
N ASP A 405 27.64 9.23 17.24
CA ASP A 405 26.42 9.69 16.57
C ASP A 405 26.55 11.16 16.16
N GLN A 406 25.99 11.48 14.99
CA GLN A 406 26.17 12.77 14.34
C GLN A 406 24.83 13.40 13.95
N MET A 407 24.62 14.64 14.38
CA MET A 407 23.49 15.43 13.90
C MET A 407 23.83 16.11 12.59
N GLN A 408 22.89 16.07 11.66
CA GLN A 408 23.05 16.68 10.35
C GLN A 408 21.84 17.56 10.01
N VAL A 409 22.06 18.49 9.10
CA VAL A 409 20.99 19.18 8.35
C VAL A 409 21.12 18.83 6.87
N ARG A 410 20.01 18.46 6.25
CA ARG A 410 19.94 18.04 4.85
C ARG A 410 18.86 18.83 4.13
N GLY A 411 19.13 19.31 2.93
CA GLY A 411 18.20 20.09 2.13
C GLY A 411 18.68 20.25 0.69
N GLY A 412 17.94 21.02 -0.11
CA GLY A 412 18.30 21.26 -1.51
C GLY A 412 19.72 21.82 -1.69
N PHE A 413 20.17 22.65 -0.76
CA PHE A 413 21.48 23.32 -0.79
C PHE A 413 22.69 22.38 -0.57
N ASN A 414 22.47 21.15 -0.09
CA ASN A 414 23.52 20.12 0.02
C ASN A 414 23.12 18.79 -0.63
N GLY A 415 22.13 18.81 -1.53
CA GLY A 415 21.70 17.63 -2.27
C GLY A 415 21.02 16.56 -1.40
N TRP A 416 20.45 16.94 -0.26
CA TRP A 416 19.75 16.03 0.66
C TRP A 416 20.60 14.88 1.23
N ASN A 417 21.92 15.02 1.28
CA ASN A 417 22.84 13.98 1.76
C ASN A 417 23.92 14.56 2.70
N GLY A 418 24.71 13.66 3.28
CA GLY A 418 25.84 13.99 4.16
C GLY A 418 27.21 13.78 3.51
N ASP A 419 27.30 13.73 2.17
CA ASP A 419 28.54 13.38 1.47
C ASP A 419 29.64 14.43 1.66
N ASP A 420 29.26 15.68 1.90
CA ASP A 420 30.14 16.75 2.34
C ASP A 420 29.83 17.14 3.79
N PRO A 421 30.63 16.65 4.75
CA PRO A 421 30.49 17.00 6.16
C PRO A 421 30.48 18.50 6.44
N THR A 422 31.17 19.30 5.62
CA THR A 422 31.33 20.73 5.88
C THR A 422 30.05 21.55 5.71
N ASN A 423 29.05 20.99 5.01
CA ASN A 423 27.77 21.62 4.73
C ASN A 423 26.56 20.83 5.26
N SER A 424 26.80 19.77 6.04
CA SER A 424 25.76 18.89 6.58
C SER A 424 25.93 18.59 8.06
N GLU A 425 27.15 18.30 8.54
CA GLU A 425 27.41 17.92 9.93
C GLU A 425 27.32 19.12 10.90
N MET A 426 26.48 18.99 11.92
CA MET A 426 26.27 19.99 12.95
C MET A 426 27.21 19.76 14.14
N THR A 427 27.74 20.85 14.70
CA THR A 427 28.66 20.80 15.86
C THR A 427 27.93 21.16 17.15
N ARG A 428 28.10 20.36 18.21
CA ARG A 428 27.57 20.67 19.54
C ARG A 428 28.28 21.89 20.14
N THR A 429 27.50 22.87 20.58
CA THR A 429 28.02 24.02 21.33
C THR A 429 28.47 23.53 22.72
N PRO A 430 29.75 23.74 23.11
CA PRO A 430 30.29 23.22 24.37
C PRO A 430 29.46 23.64 25.60
N GLY A 431 29.13 22.66 26.45
CA GLY A 431 28.35 22.89 27.67
C GLY A 431 26.85 23.03 27.45
N THR A 432 26.35 22.76 26.24
CA THR A 432 24.92 22.78 25.88
C THR A 432 24.55 21.49 25.15
N ASN A 433 23.26 21.30 24.88
CA ASN A 433 22.76 20.22 24.02
C ASN A 433 22.36 20.72 22.62
N ILE A 434 22.81 21.93 22.26
CA ILE A 434 22.47 22.58 21.00
C ILE A 434 23.55 22.24 19.97
N PHE A 435 23.14 21.70 18.83
CA PHE A 435 23.97 21.45 17.67
C PHE A 435 23.70 22.52 16.63
N SER A 436 24.74 23.03 16.00
CA SER A 436 24.63 24.10 15.01
C SER A 436 25.54 23.91 13.81
N LEU A 437 25.09 24.37 12.66
CA LEU A 437 25.88 24.48 11.43
C LEU A 437 25.65 25.86 10.81
N ALA A 438 26.73 26.52 10.41
CA ALA A 438 26.69 27.70 9.56
C ALA A 438 27.17 27.31 8.15
N THR A 439 26.30 27.37 7.15
CA THR A 439 26.63 27.00 5.77
C THR A 439 26.14 28.05 4.77
N SER A 440 26.81 28.15 3.63
CA SER A 440 26.42 29.10 2.58
C SER A 440 25.28 28.52 1.75
N VAL A 441 24.18 29.26 1.66
CA VAL A 441 23.01 28.90 0.85
C VAL A 441 22.77 30.01 -0.17
N THR A 442 22.61 29.61 -1.43
CA THR A 442 22.27 30.49 -2.55
C THR A 442 20.85 30.18 -3.03
N GLY A 443 20.07 31.21 -3.32
CA GLY A 443 18.74 31.08 -3.91
C GLY A 443 18.02 32.42 -3.96
N TYR A 444 16.75 32.43 -4.38
CA TYR A 444 15.99 33.68 -4.44
C TYR A 444 15.46 34.12 -3.07
N PRO A 445 15.40 35.44 -2.79
CA PRO A 445 15.04 35.99 -1.48
C PRO A 445 13.75 35.45 -0.87
N ASN A 446 12.71 35.22 -1.69
CA ASN A 446 11.37 34.91 -1.21
C ASN A 446 10.93 33.46 -1.49
N THR A 447 11.76 32.65 -2.15
CA THR A 447 11.48 31.22 -2.34
C THR A 447 11.70 30.45 -1.06
N ALA A 448 10.77 29.54 -0.76
CA ALA A 448 10.94 28.57 0.30
C ALA A 448 12.08 27.61 -0.06
N THR A 449 13.04 27.46 0.85
CA THR A 449 14.09 26.45 0.79
C THR A 449 13.77 25.36 1.81
N GLU A 450 13.62 24.14 1.32
CA GLU A 450 13.30 22.98 2.14
C GLU A 450 14.54 22.36 2.80
N TYR A 451 14.35 21.85 4.02
CA TYR A 451 15.36 21.11 4.76
C TYR A 451 14.73 20.17 5.79
N LYS A 452 15.52 19.22 6.29
CA LYS A 452 15.24 18.37 7.45
C LYS A 452 16.49 18.20 8.30
N TYR A 453 16.31 18.01 9.60
CA TYR A 453 17.32 17.45 10.47
C TYR A 453 17.39 15.93 10.27
N TYR A 454 18.61 15.41 10.30
CA TYR A 454 18.87 13.98 10.19
C TYR A 454 19.78 13.53 11.34
N MET A 455 19.36 12.48 12.03
CA MET A 455 20.14 11.81 13.07
C MET A 455 20.88 10.63 12.46
N GLU A 456 22.19 10.76 12.30
CA GLU A 456 23.04 9.66 11.89
C GLU A 456 23.57 8.92 13.13
N LEU A 457 23.19 7.64 13.24
CA LEU A 457 23.65 6.78 14.33
C LEU A 457 24.92 6.04 13.91
N ASP A 458 25.90 5.98 14.81
CA ASP A 458 27.03 5.08 14.66
C ASP A 458 26.55 3.62 14.74
N SER A 459 27.29 2.72 14.08
CA SER A 459 27.03 1.27 14.11
C SER A 459 26.85 0.72 15.54
N SER A 460 27.62 1.22 16.51
CA SER A 460 27.50 0.80 17.91
C SER A 460 26.21 1.27 18.59
N SER A 461 25.66 2.42 18.19
CA SER A 461 24.35 2.89 18.64
C SER A 461 23.24 2.08 18.00
N ILE A 462 23.35 1.78 16.69
CA ILE A 462 22.41 0.91 15.97
C ILE A 462 22.33 -0.46 16.64
N ASP A 463 23.47 -1.09 16.93
CA ASP A 463 23.52 -2.40 17.60
C ASP A 463 22.83 -2.36 18.97
N LEU A 464 23.14 -1.34 19.78
CA LEU A 464 22.59 -1.17 21.13
C LEU A 464 21.07 -0.95 21.12
N ILE A 465 20.59 -0.05 20.26
CA ILE A 465 19.18 0.28 20.12
C ILE A 465 18.43 -0.94 19.56
N SER A 466 19.00 -1.64 18.58
CA SER A 466 18.38 -2.82 17.99
C SER A 466 18.26 -3.97 19.00
N GLU A 467 19.28 -4.18 19.84
CA GLU A 467 19.20 -5.16 20.94
C GLU A 467 18.10 -4.79 21.96
N THR A 468 17.86 -3.50 22.15
CA THR A 468 16.92 -3.01 23.17
C THR A 468 15.47 -2.97 22.68
N TYR A 469 15.24 -2.50 21.45
CA TYR A 469 13.91 -2.14 20.93
C TYR A 469 13.50 -2.90 19.65
N GLY A 470 14.43 -3.64 19.03
CA GLY A 470 14.21 -4.35 17.77
C GLY A 470 14.79 -3.61 16.56
N ASP A 471 14.65 -4.23 15.39
CA ASP A 471 15.34 -3.79 14.17
C ASP A 471 15.01 -2.35 13.77
N ILE A 472 16.05 -1.61 13.42
CA ILE A 472 15.98 -0.23 12.96
C ILE A 472 15.77 -0.20 11.44
N THR A 473 14.88 0.68 10.98
CA THR A 473 14.64 0.93 9.55
C THR A 473 15.60 1.97 8.99
N ASP A 474 15.93 1.90 7.70
CA ASP A 474 16.81 2.87 7.02
C ASP A 474 16.33 4.33 7.11
N ALA A 475 15.03 4.55 7.33
CA ALA A 475 14.43 5.88 7.44
C ALA A 475 14.42 6.48 8.86
N ILE A 476 14.92 5.77 9.89
CA ILE A 476 14.76 6.16 11.31
C ILE A 476 15.35 7.55 11.61
N GLY A 477 16.44 7.90 10.93
CA GLY A 477 17.20 9.13 11.17
C GLY A 477 16.55 10.37 10.58
N TRP A 478 15.58 10.22 9.68
CA TRP A 478 14.87 11.36 9.11
C TRP A 478 13.83 11.88 10.09
N GLU A 479 13.81 13.20 10.28
CA GLU A 479 12.75 13.79 11.08
C GLU A 479 11.41 13.79 10.36
N ASP A 480 10.34 13.51 11.11
CA ASP A 480 8.96 13.81 10.74
C ASP A 480 8.46 14.90 11.67
N SER A 481 8.71 16.16 11.29
CA SER A 481 8.32 17.30 12.11
C SER A 481 6.79 17.34 12.33
N PRO A 482 6.30 17.30 13.58
CA PRO A 482 4.89 17.48 13.88
C PRO A 482 4.36 18.85 13.44
N GLN A 483 5.19 19.91 13.48
CA GLN A 483 4.78 21.26 13.06
C GLN A 483 4.51 21.35 11.55
N TYR A 484 5.05 20.43 10.76
CA TYR A 484 4.87 20.37 9.30
C TYR A 484 4.10 19.12 8.85
N GLY A 485 3.39 18.45 9.77
CA GLY A 485 2.61 17.23 9.49
C GLY A 485 3.46 16.08 8.91
N GLY A 486 4.71 15.94 9.36
CA GLY A 486 5.69 14.97 8.85
C GLY A 486 6.46 15.41 7.60
N GLY A 487 6.11 16.58 7.03
CA GLY A 487 6.78 17.14 5.85
C GLY A 487 8.15 17.75 6.13
N ASN A 488 8.75 18.34 5.10
CA ASN A 488 9.99 19.10 5.18
C ASN A 488 9.78 20.43 5.94
N ARG A 489 10.83 20.90 6.62
CA ARG A 489 10.88 22.28 7.14
C ARG A 489 11.20 23.24 6.01
N PHE A 490 10.86 24.51 6.17
CA PHE A 490 11.18 25.55 5.20
C PHE A 490 11.74 26.82 5.84
N PHE A 491 12.57 27.54 5.09
CA PHE A 491 12.96 28.91 5.38
C PHE A 491 13.02 29.74 4.10
N THR A 492 13.05 31.06 4.21
CA THR A 492 13.35 31.96 3.10
C THR A 492 14.63 32.71 3.41
N LEU A 493 15.45 33.02 2.40
CA LEU A 493 16.67 33.80 2.62
C LEU A 493 16.37 35.24 3.05
N GLY A 494 15.19 35.76 2.67
CA GLY A 494 14.79 37.14 2.86
C GLY A 494 15.59 38.09 1.96
N SER A 495 15.21 39.37 1.92
CA SER A 495 15.97 40.38 1.17
C SER A 495 17.44 40.44 1.61
N ASP A 496 18.33 40.85 0.70
CA ASP A 496 19.69 41.24 1.10
C ASP A 496 19.63 42.44 2.05
N ASP A 497 20.00 42.21 3.31
CA ASP A 497 20.05 43.20 4.38
C ASP A 497 21.49 43.71 4.62
N GLY A 498 22.44 43.29 3.77
CA GLY A 498 23.85 43.62 3.86
C GLY A 498 24.63 42.89 4.96
N THR A 499 23.98 41.98 5.71
CA THR A 499 24.65 41.16 6.73
C THR A 499 25.26 39.89 6.14
N GLY A 500 24.67 39.38 5.06
CA GLY A 500 24.99 38.08 4.50
C GLY A 500 24.71 36.90 5.44
N LEU A 501 23.90 37.11 6.48
CA LEU A 501 23.62 36.14 7.53
C LEU A 501 22.10 35.92 7.68
N LEU A 502 21.72 34.67 7.94
CA LEU A 502 20.38 34.31 8.36
C LEU A 502 20.48 33.31 9.51
N GLU A 503 20.04 33.69 10.70
CA GLU A 503 19.94 32.77 11.84
C GLU A 503 18.51 32.25 11.94
N LEU A 504 18.34 30.94 11.81
CA LEU A 504 17.03 30.31 11.95
C LEU A 504 16.67 30.14 13.43
N PRO A 505 15.37 30.15 13.79
CA PRO A 505 14.94 29.86 15.15
C PRO A 505 15.43 28.49 15.64
N LEU A 506 15.86 28.41 16.90
CA LEU A 506 16.19 27.15 17.56
C LEU A 506 14.96 26.22 17.51
N SER A 507 15.16 25.00 17.02
CA SER A 507 14.14 23.95 16.98
C SER A 507 14.60 22.74 17.81
N GLY A 508 13.70 21.94 18.35
CA GLY A 508 14.04 20.59 18.81
C GLY A 508 14.09 19.62 17.63
N TYR A 509 14.88 18.54 17.71
CA TYR A 509 14.72 17.43 16.76
C TYR A 509 13.31 16.83 16.93
N TYR A 510 12.56 16.64 15.83
CA TYR A 510 11.11 16.38 15.84
C TYR A 510 10.26 17.50 16.50
N ASP A 511 10.77 18.72 16.59
CA ASP A 511 10.14 19.83 17.35
C ASP A 511 9.83 19.48 18.80
N LEU A 512 10.59 18.55 19.36
CA LEU A 512 10.45 18.09 20.73
C LEU A 512 11.03 19.14 21.70
N PRO A 513 10.20 19.85 22.48
CA PRO A 513 10.71 20.81 23.45
C PRO A 513 11.30 20.10 24.67
N ALA A 514 12.19 20.78 25.39
CA ALA A 514 12.68 20.30 26.67
C ALA A 514 11.50 20.05 27.66
N GLY A 515 11.51 18.90 28.32
CA GLY A 515 10.41 18.41 29.16
C GLY A 515 9.25 17.76 28.40
N GLY A 516 9.30 17.71 27.07
CA GLY A 516 8.29 17.12 26.18
C GLY A 516 8.33 15.59 26.07
N VAL A 517 8.94 14.90 27.04
CA VAL A 517 9.01 13.43 27.07
C VAL A 517 8.23 12.91 28.27
N VAL A 518 7.37 11.91 28.03
CA VAL A 518 6.79 11.12 29.10
C VAL A 518 7.92 10.34 29.77
N PRO A 519 8.18 10.50 31.08
CA PRO A 519 9.34 9.87 31.71
C PRO A 519 9.21 8.34 31.77
N CYS A 520 10.34 7.64 31.92
CA CYS A 520 10.38 6.17 31.95
C CYS A 520 9.31 5.54 32.82
N CYS A 521 8.86 4.38 32.34
CA CYS A 521 8.23 3.36 33.15
C CYS A 521 6.81 3.77 33.57
N ARG A 522 6.27 4.78 32.90
CA ARG A 522 4.93 5.32 33.11
C ARG A 522 4.05 4.94 31.94
N THR A 523 2.95 4.26 32.23
CA THR A 523 1.92 3.98 31.23
C THR A 523 0.97 5.16 31.12
N VAL A 524 0.72 5.61 29.89
CA VAL A 524 -0.26 6.64 29.54
C VAL A 524 -1.13 6.08 28.41
N THR A 525 -2.45 6.15 28.57
CA THR A 525 -3.41 5.77 27.53
C THR A 525 -3.86 6.99 26.77
N LEU A 526 -3.61 7.01 25.47
CA LEU A 526 -4.06 8.04 24.56
C LEU A 526 -5.32 7.58 23.83
N THR A 527 -6.36 8.40 23.90
CA THR A 527 -7.64 8.20 23.21
C THR A 527 -7.70 9.10 21.98
N PHE A 528 -7.82 8.49 20.82
CA PHE A 528 -8.00 9.14 19.54
C PHE A 528 -9.45 8.94 19.08
N ASN A 529 -10.05 9.96 18.49
CA ASN A 529 -11.43 9.91 18.02
C ASN A 529 -11.54 10.52 16.64
N THR A 530 -12.33 9.91 15.75
CA THR A 530 -12.63 10.45 14.43
C THR A 530 -14.12 10.34 14.10
N ASP A 531 -14.64 11.33 13.39
CA ASP A 531 -15.92 11.29 12.71
C ASP A 531 -15.68 10.81 11.26
N MET A 532 -16.23 9.64 10.93
CA MET A 532 -16.07 9.00 9.62
C MET A 532 -17.27 9.25 8.69
N THR A 533 -18.20 10.13 9.07
CA THR A 533 -19.41 10.39 8.26
C THR A 533 -19.07 10.82 6.84
N ASP A 534 -18.03 11.63 6.66
CA ASP A 534 -17.62 12.12 5.34
C ASP A 534 -16.83 11.08 4.52
N ALA A 535 -16.36 9.99 5.14
CA ALA A 535 -15.62 8.93 4.47
C ALA A 535 -16.50 8.08 3.52
N GLU A 536 -17.83 8.13 3.67
CA GLU A 536 -18.77 7.47 2.73
C GLU A 536 -18.55 7.96 1.28
N ALA A 537 -18.08 9.20 1.11
CA ALA A 537 -17.75 9.75 -0.21
C ALA A 537 -16.52 9.08 -0.85
N ASP A 538 -15.65 8.50 -0.03
CA ASP A 538 -14.42 7.79 -0.43
C ASP A 538 -14.58 6.26 -0.40
N GLY A 539 -15.81 5.76 -0.27
CA GLY A 539 -16.15 4.33 -0.36
C GLY A 539 -16.43 3.62 0.97
N PHE A 540 -16.31 4.30 2.12
CA PHE A 540 -16.52 3.67 3.42
C PHE A 540 -17.98 3.21 3.64
N ASP A 541 -18.19 1.92 3.97
CA ASP A 541 -19.46 1.39 4.46
C ASP A 541 -19.37 1.02 5.97
N PRO A 542 -20.03 1.76 6.87
CA PRO A 542 -19.99 1.49 8.31
C PRO A 542 -20.62 0.14 8.73
N ALA A 543 -21.32 -0.56 7.83
CA ALA A 543 -21.91 -1.87 8.10
C ALA A 543 -20.90 -3.04 8.00
N GLU A 544 -19.85 -2.89 7.21
CA GLU A 544 -18.86 -3.94 6.95
C GLU A 544 -17.41 -3.53 7.20
N ASP A 545 -17.08 -2.25 6.96
CA ASP A 545 -15.71 -1.78 7.00
C ASP A 545 -15.19 -1.56 8.42
N SER A 546 -13.87 -1.60 8.53
CA SER A 546 -13.17 -1.43 9.81
C SER A 546 -12.27 -0.22 9.80
N VAL A 547 -12.55 0.75 10.68
CA VAL A 547 -11.74 1.95 10.87
C VAL A 547 -10.50 1.63 11.71
N TYR A 548 -9.36 2.22 11.35
CA TYR A 548 -8.10 2.07 12.06
C TYR A 548 -7.34 3.40 12.14
N LEU A 549 -6.48 3.50 13.16
CA LEU A 549 -5.49 4.56 13.30
C LEU A 549 -4.10 4.02 12.97
N SER A 550 -3.37 4.72 12.11
CA SER A 550 -2.03 4.35 11.62
C SER A 550 -0.99 5.25 12.28
N LEU A 551 -0.15 4.73 13.17
CA LEU A 551 0.94 5.51 13.77
C LEU A 551 2.10 5.71 12.78
N LYS A 552 2.54 6.95 12.61
CA LYS A 552 3.55 7.33 11.61
C LYS A 552 4.92 7.61 12.19
N ASP A 553 5.03 8.11 13.42
CA ASP A 553 6.32 8.40 14.06
C ASP A 553 7.18 7.12 14.22
N HIS A 554 8.31 7.08 13.53
CA HIS A 554 9.23 5.95 13.53
C HIS A 554 9.88 5.70 14.90
N TRP A 555 10.25 6.75 15.63
CA TRP A 555 10.87 6.63 16.95
C TRP A 555 9.87 6.15 17.98
N LEU A 556 8.65 6.68 17.96
CA LEU A 556 7.57 6.19 18.83
C LEU A 556 7.34 4.69 18.61
N LYS A 557 7.20 4.26 17.34
CA LYS A 557 6.97 2.84 17.02
C LYS A 557 8.11 1.96 17.52
N LEU A 558 9.36 2.35 17.30
CA LEU A 558 10.54 1.62 17.77
C LEU A 558 10.56 1.52 19.30
N LEU A 559 10.45 2.65 20.00
CA LEU A 559 10.48 2.70 21.48
C LEU A 559 9.37 1.87 22.13
N GLN A 560 8.24 1.71 21.44
CA GLN A 560 7.08 0.96 21.92
C GLN A 560 7.03 -0.49 21.41
N GLY A 561 8.03 -0.92 20.61
CA GLY A 561 8.09 -2.28 20.06
C GLY A 561 6.97 -2.60 19.05
N LEU A 562 6.51 -1.60 18.31
CA LEU A 562 5.37 -1.70 17.37
C LEU A 562 5.79 -2.09 15.93
N GLY A 563 7.08 -2.30 15.70
CA GLY A 563 7.66 -2.66 14.40
C GLY A 563 7.96 -1.46 13.50
N GLY A 564 8.70 -1.69 12.41
CA GLY A 564 9.13 -0.63 11.48
C GLY A 564 8.05 -0.18 10.46
N GLY A 565 7.05 -1.02 10.20
CA GLY A 565 5.97 -0.72 9.24
C GLY A 565 4.87 0.20 9.80
N ASP A 566 3.80 0.37 9.04
CA ASP A 566 2.60 1.08 9.49
C ASP A 566 1.88 0.27 10.59
N HIS A 567 1.89 0.80 11.81
CA HIS A 567 1.19 0.18 12.93
C HIS A 567 -0.27 0.63 12.95
N LYS A 568 -1.18 -0.29 12.61
CA LYS A 568 -2.62 -0.06 12.58
C LYS A 568 -3.28 -0.50 13.90
N ALA A 569 -3.89 0.44 14.60
CA ALA A 569 -4.75 0.19 15.76
C ALA A 569 -6.22 0.32 15.34
N TYR A 570 -6.94 -0.80 15.25
CA TYR A 570 -8.35 -0.80 14.87
C TYR A 570 -9.21 -0.10 15.94
N ALA A 571 -10.05 0.82 15.47
CA ALA A 571 -10.93 1.64 16.29
C ALA A 571 -12.26 0.93 16.54
N THR A 572 -12.95 1.33 17.61
CA THR A 572 -14.28 0.83 17.95
C THR A 572 -15.33 1.87 17.59
N ALA A 573 -16.41 1.44 16.93
CA ALA A 573 -17.55 2.29 16.62
C ALA A 573 -18.30 2.73 17.89
N ASN A 574 -18.63 4.02 17.98
CA ASN A 574 -19.38 4.59 19.12
C ASN A 574 -20.92 4.59 18.89
N GLY A 575 -21.37 4.27 17.68
CA GLY A 575 -22.79 4.16 17.32
C GLY A 575 -23.44 5.47 16.86
N ASP A 576 -22.66 6.51 16.64
CA ASP A 576 -23.12 7.84 16.17
C ASP A 576 -22.33 8.36 14.94
N GLY A 577 -21.65 7.48 14.22
CA GLY A 577 -20.75 7.83 13.10
C GLY A 577 -19.30 8.05 13.53
N THR A 578 -19.04 8.16 14.83
CA THR A 578 -17.68 8.33 15.35
C THR A 578 -17.03 7.00 15.78
N TYR A 579 -15.70 6.99 15.74
CA TYR A 579 -14.86 5.85 16.08
C TYR A 579 -13.77 6.26 17.06
N SER A 580 -13.41 5.36 17.97
CA SER A 580 -12.40 5.61 19.00
C SER A 580 -11.33 4.52 19.06
N ALA A 581 -10.06 4.94 19.09
CA ALA A 581 -8.92 4.07 19.32
C ALA A 581 -8.24 4.45 20.65
N ASN A 582 -8.02 3.46 21.53
CA ASN A 582 -7.32 3.64 22.80
C ASN A 582 -5.98 2.88 22.74
N ILE A 583 -4.88 3.61 22.86
CA ILE A 583 -3.53 3.03 22.78
C ILE A 583 -2.76 3.40 24.05
N SER A 584 -2.20 2.41 24.72
CA SER A 584 -1.39 2.61 25.92
C SER A 584 0.09 2.53 25.57
N PHE A 585 0.82 3.59 25.88
CA PHE A 585 2.26 3.70 25.69
C PHE A 585 2.98 3.71 27.03
N VAL A 586 4.21 3.20 27.08
CA VAL A 586 5.07 3.19 28.27
C VAL A 586 6.26 4.11 28.02
N GLY A 587 6.47 5.11 28.87
CA GLY A 587 7.60 6.02 28.78
C GLY A 587 8.96 5.28 28.79
N PRO A 588 10.00 5.82 28.12
CA PRO A 588 10.02 7.16 27.52
C PRO A 588 9.44 7.23 26.09
N PHE A 589 8.63 8.26 25.81
CA PHE A 589 8.11 8.55 24.47
C PHE A 589 7.72 10.04 24.36
N PRO A 590 7.68 10.62 23.14
CA PRO A 590 7.48 12.06 22.98
C PRO A 590 6.03 12.49 23.21
N TRP A 591 5.84 13.78 23.50
CA TRP A 591 4.54 14.40 23.71
C TRP A 591 3.65 14.49 22.45
N HIS A 592 4.25 14.44 21.26
CA HIS A 592 3.56 14.56 19.99
C HIS A 592 3.13 13.18 19.49
N MET A 593 2.00 13.14 18.79
CA MET A 593 1.51 11.97 18.06
C MET A 593 1.36 12.35 16.60
N ILE A 594 2.00 11.59 15.71
CA ILE A 594 1.88 11.73 14.26
C ILE A 594 1.20 10.47 13.73
N TYR A 595 0.06 10.63 13.06
CA TYR A 595 -0.79 9.52 12.65
C TYR A 595 -1.71 9.89 11.48
N THR A 596 -2.36 8.88 10.91
CA THR A 596 -3.47 9.01 9.94
C THR A 596 -4.63 8.13 10.39
N TRP A 597 -5.85 8.49 9.99
CA TRP A 597 -6.97 7.55 10.00
C TRP A 597 -7.02 6.79 8.68
N GLY A 598 -7.67 5.63 8.72
CA GLY A 598 -7.96 4.84 7.53
C GLY A 598 -9.10 3.87 7.80
N PHE A 599 -9.58 3.23 6.75
CA PHE A 599 -10.50 2.11 6.85
C PHE A 599 -10.05 0.98 5.93
N TYR A 600 -10.37 -0.25 6.36
CA TYR A 600 -10.27 -1.42 5.50
C TYR A 600 -11.63 -1.64 4.86
N ASP A 601 -11.68 -1.43 3.54
CA ASP A 601 -12.82 -1.71 2.68
C ASP A 601 -12.90 -3.21 2.45
N VAL A 602 -13.93 -3.84 3.02
CA VAL A 602 -14.11 -5.28 2.95
C VAL A 602 -14.53 -5.71 1.54
N SER A 603 -15.28 -4.88 0.83
CA SER A 603 -15.81 -5.19 -0.50
C SER A 603 -14.71 -5.17 -1.56
N GLU A 604 -13.78 -4.23 -1.46
CA GLU A 604 -12.66 -4.05 -2.39
C GLU A 604 -11.36 -4.72 -1.92
N PHE A 605 -11.36 -5.31 -0.71
CA PHE A 605 -10.17 -5.87 -0.04
C PHE A 605 -9.00 -4.88 0.02
N ALA A 606 -9.31 -3.60 0.25
CA ALA A 606 -8.38 -2.49 0.12
C ALA A 606 -8.26 -1.69 1.41
N TYR A 607 -7.06 -1.15 1.65
CA TYR A 607 -6.85 -0.15 2.70
C TYR A 607 -6.94 1.24 2.08
N VAL A 608 -7.85 2.06 2.59
CA VAL A 608 -7.95 3.49 2.28
C VAL A 608 -7.43 4.26 3.49
N GLU A 609 -6.49 5.17 3.28
CA GLU A 609 -5.83 5.91 4.36
C GLU A 609 -5.70 7.37 4.00
N GLU A 610 -5.90 8.24 4.99
CA GLU A 610 -5.74 9.68 4.82
C GLU A 610 -4.30 10.07 4.45
N GLY A 611 -4.19 11.18 3.73
CA GLY A 611 -2.94 11.89 3.49
C GLY A 611 -2.10 11.25 2.38
N GLY A 612 -0.79 11.18 2.62
CA GLY A 612 0.19 10.69 1.64
C GLY A 612 1.11 11.78 1.09
N GLY A 613 1.99 11.37 0.16
CA GLY A 613 3.03 12.23 -0.41
C GLY A 613 4.20 12.53 0.53
N PHE A 614 5.03 13.50 0.11
CA PHE A 614 6.23 13.95 0.83
C PHE A 614 6.12 15.39 1.36
N GLY A 615 5.03 16.09 1.00
CA GLY A 615 4.82 17.50 1.29
C GLY A 615 4.31 17.78 2.71
N PHE A 616 4.04 19.06 2.93
CA PHE A 616 3.43 19.56 4.17
C PHE A 616 2.07 18.91 4.45
N GLY A 617 1.82 18.56 5.72
CA GLY A 617 0.51 18.07 6.15
C GLY A 617 0.17 16.67 5.66
N ARG A 618 1.17 15.84 5.32
CA ARG A 618 0.94 14.45 4.92
C ARG A 618 0.34 13.58 6.02
N PHE A 619 0.56 13.96 7.29
CA PHE A 619 0.04 13.28 8.48
C PHE A 619 -0.60 14.29 9.44
N ARG A 620 -1.52 13.82 10.29
CA ARG A 620 -2.02 14.59 11.44
C ARG A 620 -0.94 14.69 12.50
N ALA A 621 -0.89 15.81 13.20
CA ALA A 621 -0.03 16.00 14.36
C ALA A 621 -0.83 16.57 15.53
N ARG A 622 -0.74 15.92 16.69
CA ARG A 622 -1.40 16.36 17.94
C ARG A 622 -0.46 16.25 19.13
N TYR A 623 -0.75 16.98 20.20
CA TYR A 623 0.11 17.04 21.39
C TYR A 623 -0.66 16.70 22.65
N HIS A 624 -0.13 15.76 23.44
CA HIS A 624 -0.58 15.58 24.82
C HIS A 624 0.46 16.22 25.74
N HIS A 625 0.05 16.72 26.91
CA HIS A 625 0.98 17.48 27.74
C HIS A 625 0.67 17.36 29.23
N ALA A 626 1.72 17.35 30.05
CA ALA A 626 1.60 17.58 31.48
C ALA A 626 1.19 19.04 31.72
N ASN A 627 -0.01 19.28 32.22
CA ASN A 627 -0.52 20.64 32.47
C ASN A 627 -0.90 20.87 33.95
N ALA A 628 -1.10 22.15 34.29
CA ALA A 628 -1.42 22.56 35.65
C ALA A 628 -2.75 22.00 36.16
N ASN A 629 -3.71 21.75 35.25
CA ASN A 629 -4.99 21.12 35.59
C ASN A 629 -4.80 19.65 36.00
N ASN A 630 -3.61 19.09 35.76
CA ASN A 630 -3.25 17.72 36.02
C ASN A 630 -2.06 17.59 36.97
N ASP A 631 -1.84 18.57 37.85
CA ASP A 631 -0.71 18.64 38.80
C ASP A 631 0.67 18.52 38.13
N CYS A 632 0.80 18.95 36.86
CA CYS A 632 2.03 18.77 36.06
C CYS A 632 2.45 17.32 35.91
N TRP A 633 1.48 16.42 35.75
CA TRP A 633 1.69 14.99 35.54
C TRP A 633 1.18 14.53 34.18
N TRP A 634 1.88 13.56 33.58
CA TRP A 634 1.50 12.87 32.34
C TRP A 634 0.41 11.82 32.59
N ARG A 635 -0.86 12.07 32.26
CA ARG A 635 -1.92 11.07 32.45
C ARG A 635 -2.55 10.71 31.13
N ASP A 636 -3.42 9.70 31.19
CA ASP A 636 -4.33 9.38 30.10
C ASP A 636 -4.96 10.67 29.55
N TYR A 637 -4.99 10.76 28.22
CA TYR A 637 -5.34 11.96 27.50
C TYR A 637 -6.23 11.59 26.32
N SER A 638 -7.31 12.35 26.12
CA SER A 638 -8.14 12.22 24.92
C SER A 638 -7.87 13.41 24.02
N PHE A 639 -7.47 13.12 22.79
CA PHE A 639 -7.36 14.14 21.75
C PHE A 639 -8.75 14.66 21.35
N PRO A 640 -8.82 15.90 20.83
CA PRO A 640 -10.03 16.41 20.18
C PRO A 640 -10.50 15.48 19.05
N LEU A 641 -11.80 15.53 18.74
CA LEU A 641 -12.40 14.80 17.63
C LEU A 641 -11.79 15.25 16.30
N ASP A 642 -11.29 14.29 15.52
CA ASP A 642 -10.95 14.45 14.11
C ASP A 642 -12.20 14.34 13.22
N SER A 643 -12.14 14.94 12.04
CA SER A 643 -13.04 14.66 10.92
C SER A 643 -12.23 14.01 9.82
N TRP A 644 -12.76 12.97 9.18
CA TRP A 644 -12.14 12.32 8.02
C TRP A 644 -11.73 13.34 6.96
N GLN A 645 -10.54 13.18 6.40
CA GLN A 645 -10.05 13.96 5.28
C GLN A 645 -9.08 13.10 4.45
N ASN A 646 -9.51 12.71 3.24
CA ASN A 646 -8.72 11.84 2.38
C ASN A 646 -7.41 12.52 1.93
N ASP A 647 -7.48 13.72 1.36
CA ASP A 647 -6.31 14.40 0.80
C ASP A 647 -5.58 15.32 1.79
N PRO A 648 -4.24 15.46 1.69
CA PRO A 648 -3.50 16.49 2.43
C PRO A 648 -3.85 17.91 1.96
N PRO A 649 -3.55 18.96 2.76
CA PRO A 649 -2.89 18.91 4.06
C PRO A 649 -3.87 18.55 5.18
N LEU A 650 -3.54 17.51 5.95
CA LEU A 650 -4.35 17.07 7.07
C LEU A 650 -4.31 18.11 8.22
N PRO A 651 -5.40 18.23 9.01
CA PRO A 651 -5.43 19.13 10.16
C PRO A 651 -4.34 18.78 11.18
N PHE A 652 -3.60 19.78 11.63
CA PHE A 652 -2.63 19.65 12.72
C PHE A 652 -2.94 20.64 13.85
N GLU A 653 -2.53 20.27 15.06
CA GLU A 653 -2.69 21.08 16.25
C GLU A 653 -1.62 22.18 16.33
N ASN A 654 -1.95 23.34 16.90
CA ASN A 654 -0.95 24.39 17.12
C ASN A 654 0.13 23.90 18.08
N TRP A 655 1.39 24.16 17.73
CA TRP A 655 2.52 23.85 18.59
C TRP A 655 2.64 24.87 19.73
N GLU A 656 2.26 24.46 20.95
CA GLU A 656 2.26 25.31 22.15
C GLU A 656 3.11 24.71 23.29
N PRO A 657 4.46 24.69 23.18
CA PRO A 657 5.34 24.04 24.16
C PRO A 657 5.29 24.69 25.55
N ASP A 658 4.95 25.97 25.63
CA ASP A 658 4.80 26.71 26.90
C ASP A 658 3.65 26.17 27.78
N SER A 659 2.78 25.32 27.22
CA SER A 659 1.72 24.62 27.94
C SER A 659 2.21 23.45 28.80
N ILE A 660 3.44 22.98 28.58
CA ILE A 660 4.06 21.90 29.36
C ILE A 660 4.50 22.47 30.71
N CYS A 661 3.96 21.92 31.80
CA CYS A 661 4.43 22.26 33.14
C CYS A 661 5.22 21.12 33.77
N ILE A 662 6.30 21.48 34.46
CA ILE A 662 7.23 20.55 35.09
C ILE A 662 6.97 20.54 36.62
N PRO A 663 6.80 19.38 37.26
CA PRO A 663 6.51 19.32 38.70
C PRO A 663 7.73 19.77 39.52
N LEU A 664 7.54 20.74 40.43
CA LEU A 664 8.54 21.29 41.34
C LEU A 664 9.18 20.29 42.33
N ALA A 665 8.67 19.05 42.40
CA ALA A 665 9.06 18.04 43.38
C ALA A 665 10.50 17.47 43.21
N GLY A 666 11.22 17.87 42.17
CA GLY A 666 12.62 17.47 41.92
C GLY A 666 13.69 18.32 42.63
N PHE A 667 13.36 19.55 43.06
CA PHE A 667 14.36 20.49 43.60
C PHE A 667 14.77 20.21 45.06
N ASP A 668 13.97 19.47 45.84
CA ASP A 668 14.24 19.25 47.27
C ASP A 668 15.34 18.22 47.56
N LYS A 669 15.69 17.34 46.61
CA LYS A 669 16.75 16.33 46.83
C LYS A 669 18.17 16.88 46.64
N VAL A 670 18.35 17.93 45.85
CA VAL A 670 19.67 18.54 45.64
C VAL A 670 20.08 19.43 46.82
N LEU A 671 19.11 20.11 47.46
CA LEU A 671 19.42 20.96 48.61
C LEU A 671 19.71 20.17 49.91
N PHE A 672 19.14 18.97 50.07
CA PHE A 672 19.36 18.18 51.29
C PHE A 672 20.75 17.52 51.34
N LEU A 673 21.35 17.23 50.17
CA LEU A 673 22.71 16.66 50.07
C LEU A 673 23.82 17.71 50.22
N MET A 674 23.53 19.00 50.06
CA MET A 674 24.50 20.08 50.32
C MET A 674 24.57 20.54 51.79
N SER A 675 23.72 20.00 52.68
CA SER A 675 23.74 20.33 54.12
C SER A 675 24.47 19.34 55.03
N PHE A 676 25.04 18.26 54.49
CA PHE A 676 25.92 17.35 55.23
C PHE A 676 27.08 16.85 54.36
N SER A 677 28.11 17.69 54.23
CA SER A 677 29.49 17.28 53.93
C SER A 677 30.46 18.27 54.54
#